data_AF-A0A914GQT7-F1
#
_entry.id   AF-A0A914GQT7-F1
#
_cell.length_a   1.000
_cell.length_b   1.000
_cell.length_c   1.000
_cell.angle_alpha   90.00
_cell.angle_beta   90.00
_cell.angle_gamma   90.00
#
_symmetry.space_group_name_H-M   'P 1'
#
loop_
_entity.id
_entity.type
_entity.pdbx_description
1 polymer ?
#
loop_
_entity_poly.entity_id
_entity_poly.type
_entity_poly.pdbx_seq_one_letter_code
_entity_poly.pdbx_strand_id
1 'polypeptide(L)'
;MELNEAQRRRKGLIVRNLQEVIGEDKLTKQIVTAKNVHVYWGTATTGRPHVGYLVPMQKIADFLRADIRVTILFADLHAFLDNMKSSIELLQNRVLYYECVIKALMNALNVPIGKLHFVRGGSYQLTEAYTKDLLRFCGLVSLRDAIRAGAEVVKQIDDPLLSGILYPLLQALDEQHLKVDGQFGGVDQRKIFILAEEQLPKMKFSKRFHLMNPMVPGLTGSKMSSSEENTKIDLLDSPESVSAKIDFAACPKVPSSSDGGGGEENGVLAFFKHVVVPIQTEAPIEIDGTVFEDFVAIRNAFVCGDISEHSLKDFLKNFLNNILLTVQQNCRADPEFEDIVSKAYPQVARTPELTQKGGDESTNAFLDNAKGEDLLTSTPFGHSFEFIASSIVGSSDLFMACDRSAPGFRPLQILWRCSSKGRLTLGHLSALFLLKWLSTCGHHITILLSDLDAFLDQAKCPWTEMKSRTDQYEKFLKQILLSLNMENASVKRSSDYEFGSDFTMGMYQMASVLTRAETSPFADAVAPSVGCHLCPIYFALDVRKNAPDIVLIGSNQRRNVELTATIFKRLNFRNEMPAFLIHPELVGTDGQRMSATRAEFHLDIMQDGVKKIRQKIGKSFCEPGNVCENVALKLCADFLFPFFRQRTADTEKGEAEDGLTTTAAVIERKPENGGDLYILNFDDLASHFSAQRLHPADLKAFVCDQLFSIFDTLRNGRVLIP
;
A
#
# COMPACT_ATOMS: atom_id res chain seq x y z
N MET A 1 -15.44 -23.08 -33.67
CA MET A 1 -14.79 -22.59 -34.91
C MET A 1 -13.72 -23.60 -35.29
N GLU A 2 -13.77 -24.20 -36.48
CA GLU A 2 -12.75 -25.16 -36.91
C GLU A 2 -11.49 -24.43 -37.37
N LEU A 3 -10.33 -24.87 -36.88
CA LEU A 3 -9.02 -24.36 -37.29
C LEU A 3 -8.56 -25.07 -38.56
N ASN A 4 -8.04 -24.30 -39.52
CA ASN A 4 -7.32 -24.88 -40.65
C ASN A 4 -5.96 -25.47 -40.20
N GLU A 5 -5.28 -26.21 -41.08
CA GLU A 5 -4.05 -26.93 -40.72
C GLU A 5 -2.92 -26.00 -40.24
N ALA A 6 -2.75 -24.85 -40.89
CA ALA A 6 -1.76 -23.84 -40.48
C ALA A 6 -2.08 -23.25 -39.10
N GLN A 7 -3.35 -22.98 -38.83
CA GLN A 7 -3.84 -22.49 -37.54
C GLN A 7 -3.68 -23.54 -36.43
N ARG A 8 -3.89 -24.83 -36.74
CA ARG A 8 -3.63 -25.94 -35.79
C ARG A 8 -2.14 -26.05 -35.47
N ARG A 9 -1.26 -25.98 -36.48
CA ARG A 9 0.20 -25.97 -36.26
C ARG A 9 0.62 -24.79 -35.38
N ARG A 10 0.13 -23.58 -35.70
CA ARG A 10 0.39 -22.37 -34.91
C ARG A 10 -0.07 -22.54 -33.45
N LYS A 11 -1.30 -23.01 -33.23
CA LYS A 11 -1.82 -23.30 -31.89
C LYS A 11 -0.97 -24.34 -31.16
N GLY A 12 -0.57 -25.41 -31.86
CA GLY A 12 0.29 -26.46 -31.34
C GLY A 12 1.62 -25.94 -30.81
N LEU A 13 2.30 -25.03 -31.52
CA LEU A 13 3.53 -24.38 -31.04
C LEU A 13 3.30 -23.58 -29.74
N ILE A 14 2.18 -22.87 -29.66
CA ILE A 14 1.84 -22.04 -28.51
C ILE A 14 1.60 -22.90 -27.27
N VAL A 15 0.83 -23.99 -27.41
CA VAL A 15 0.38 -24.79 -26.26
C VAL A 15 1.25 -26.01 -25.93
N ARG A 16 2.15 -26.43 -26.83
CA ARG A 16 3.01 -27.61 -26.57
C ARG A 16 3.85 -27.39 -25.31
N ASN A 17 4.06 -28.45 -24.54
CA ASN A 17 4.88 -28.46 -23.32
C ASN A 17 4.41 -27.51 -22.21
N LEU A 18 3.20 -26.94 -22.31
CA LEU A 18 2.54 -26.27 -21.19
C LEU A 18 1.85 -27.31 -20.31
N GLN A 19 1.81 -27.04 -19.00
CA GLN A 19 1.07 -27.87 -18.04
C GLN A 19 -0.41 -27.47 -18.02
N GLU A 20 -0.72 -26.19 -18.18
CA GLU A 20 -2.09 -25.68 -18.13
C GLU A 20 -2.26 -24.45 -19.02
N VAL A 21 -3.46 -24.30 -19.60
CA VAL A 21 -3.88 -23.16 -20.42
C VAL A 21 -5.24 -22.66 -19.91
N ILE A 22 -5.32 -21.39 -19.55
CA ILE A 22 -6.57 -20.73 -19.15
C ILE A 22 -6.97 -19.75 -20.26
N GLY A 23 -8.25 -19.73 -20.63
CA GLY A 23 -8.77 -18.86 -21.68
C GLY A 23 -8.44 -19.32 -23.11
N GLU A 24 -8.32 -20.64 -23.32
CA GLU A 24 -8.00 -21.24 -24.62
C GLU A 24 -8.96 -20.83 -25.75
N ASP A 25 -10.24 -20.62 -25.44
CA ASP A 25 -11.24 -20.14 -26.40
C ASP A 25 -10.88 -18.76 -26.96
N LYS A 26 -10.39 -17.87 -26.10
CA LYS A 26 -9.95 -16.51 -26.50
C LYS A 26 -8.73 -16.60 -27.39
N LEU A 27 -7.74 -17.42 -27.03
CA LEU A 27 -6.56 -17.69 -27.85
C LEU A 27 -6.96 -18.23 -29.22
N THR A 28 -7.83 -19.25 -29.25
CA THR A 28 -8.32 -19.89 -30.47
C THR A 28 -9.02 -18.87 -31.37
N LYS A 29 -9.89 -18.02 -30.79
CA LYS A 29 -10.57 -16.95 -31.53
C LYS A 29 -9.57 -15.96 -32.16
N GLN A 30 -8.54 -15.56 -31.41
CA GLN A 30 -7.52 -14.62 -31.91
C GLN A 30 -6.65 -15.21 -33.03
N ILE A 31 -6.35 -16.51 -32.95
CA ILE A 31 -5.69 -17.26 -34.03
C ILE A 31 -6.56 -17.30 -35.28
N VAL A 32 -7.86 -17.58 -35.14
CA VAL A 32 -8.81 -17.61 -36.26
C VAL A 32 -8.93 -16.24 -36.93
N THR A 33 -9.02 -15.17 -36.15
CA THR A 33 -9.15 -13.80 -36.68
C THR A 33 -7.84 -13.22 -37.19
N ALA A 34 -6.75 -13.99 -37.25
CA ALA A 34 -5.41 -13.55 -37.64
C ALA A 34 -4.95 -12.27 -36.90
N LYS A 35 -5.35 -12.11 -35.63
CA LYS A 35 -4.92 -10.97 -34.82
C LYS A 35 -3.42 -11.11 -34.50
N ASN A 36 -2.71 -9.99 -34.44
CA ASN A 36 -1.37 -9.94 -33.85
C ASN A 36 -1.48 -10.20 -32.35
N VAL A 37 -1.28 -11.46 -31.95
CA VAL A 37 -1.32 -11.88 -30.54
C VAL A 37 -0.12 -11.30 -29.82
N HIS A 38 -0.35 -10.71 -28.65
CA HIS A 38 0.69 -10.15 -27.79
C HIS A 38 0.71 -10.86 -26.43
N VAL A 39 1.84 -11.46 -26.07
CA VAL A 39 2.05 -12.15 -24.78
C VAL A 39 3.20 -11.49 -24.05
N TYR A 40 3.13 -11.42 -22.72
CA TYR A 40 4.31 -11.11 -21.92
C TYR A 40 4.70 -12.22 -20.95
N TRP A 41 5.98 -12.19 -20.60
CA TRP A 41 6.58 -12.99 -19.53
C TRP A 41 7.32 -12.05 -18.58
N GLY A 42 7.05 -12.16 -17.28
CA GLY A 42 7.69 -11.37 -16.25
C GLY A 42 8.83 -12.14 -15.57
N THR A 43 9.97 -11.48 -15.39
CA THR A 43 11.10 -12.04 -14.62
C THR A 43 11.61 -11.01 -13.60
N ALA A 44 11.71 -11.42 -12.34
CA ALA A 44 12.32 -10.60 -11.30
C ALA A 44 13.84 -10.61 -11.44
N THR A 45 14.47 -9.43 -11.37
CA THR A 45 15.92 -9.26 -11.58
C THR A 45 16.68 -9.34 -10.26
N THR A 46 16.56 -10.49 -9.57
CA THR A 46 17.15 -10.73 -8.25
C THR A 46 18.49 -11.50 -8.35
N GLY A 47 18.46 -12.83 -8.31
CA GLY A 47 19.65 -13.68 -8.38
C GLY A 47 20.26 -13.72 -9.80
N ARG A 48 21.35 -14.47 -9.97
CA ARG A 48 21.85 -14.78 -11.32
C ARG A 48 20.95 -15.83 -11.99
N PRO A 49 20.54 -15.64 -13.27
CA PRO A 49 19.85 -16.68 -14.03
C PRO A 49 20.70 -17.95 -14.11
N HIS A 50 20.02 -19.09 -14.02
CA HIS A 50 20.61 -20.42 -14.10
C HIS A 50 20.02 -21.17 -15.31
N VAL A 51 20.55 -22.35 -15.62
CA VAL A 51 20.10 -23.21 -16.75
C VAL A 51 18.59 -23.51 -16.77
N GLY A 52 17.90 -23.36 -15.64
CA GLY A 52 16.43 -23.46 -15.58
C GLY A 52 15.71 -22.40 -16.43
N TYR A 53 16.37 -21.28 -16.76
CA TYR A 53 15.85 -20.26 -17.68
C TYR A 53 15.71 -20.78 -19.12
N LEU A 54 16.37 -21.88 -19.49
CA LEU A 54 16.19 -22.48 -20.82
C LEU A 54 14.73 -22.95 -21.04
N VAL A 55 14.02 -23.33 -19.98
CA VAL A 55 12.62 -23.77 -20.07
C VAL A 55 11.69 -22.64 -20.54
N PRO A 56 11.61 -21.47 -19.86
CA PRO A 56 10.81 -20.36 -20.36
C PRO A 56 11.37 -19.79 -21.66
N MET A 57 12.69 -19.76 -21.87
CA MET A 57 13.27 -19.25 -23.13
C MET A 57 12.85 -20.08 -24.34
N GLN A 58 12.81 -21.41 -24.22
CA GLN A 58 12.34 -22.27 -25.29
C GLN A 58 10.86 -22.02 -25.61
N LYS A 59 10.04 -21.72 -24.61
CA LYS A 59 8.63 -21.38 -24.84
C LYS A 59 8.47 -20.01 -25.49
N ILE A 60 9.29 -19.03 -25.12
CA ILE A 60 9.36 -17.74 -25.82
C ILE A 60 9.81 -17.93 -27.27
N ALA A 61 10.75 -18.83 -27.53
CA ALA A 61 11.14 -19.21 -28.89
C ALA A 61 9.97 -19.74 -29.70
N ASP A 62 9.14 -20.61 -29.09
CA ASP A 62 7.94 -21.14 -29.74
C ASP A 62 6.89 -20.06 -30.03
N PHE A 63 6.72 -19.08 -29.14
CA PHE A 63 5.85 -17.93 -29.39
C PHE A 63 6.33 -17.11 -30.58
N LEU A 64 7.63 -16.79 -30.63
CA LEU A 64 8.22 -16.04 -31.74
C LEU A 64 8.08 -16.81 -33.08
N ARG A 65 8.33 -18.13 -33.09
CA ARG A 65 8.10 -19.00 -34.26
C ARG A 65 6.62 -19.07 -34.66
N ALA A 66 5.70 -18.97 -33.70
CA ALA A 66 4.25 -18.87 -33.93
C ALA A 66 3.78 -17.46 -34.31
N ASP A 67 4.71 -16.56 -34.64
CA ASP A 67 4.45 -15.18 -35.06
C ASP A 67 3.76 -14.32 -33.97
N ILE A 68 4.00 -14.64 -32.70
CA ILE A 68 3.49 -13.87 -31.55
C ILE A 68 4.46 -12.74 -31.23
N ARG A 69 3.91 -11.56 -30.91
CA ARG A 69 4.69 -10.48 -30.29
C ARG A 69 4.94 -10.84 -28.83
N VAL A 70 6.19 -10.82 -28.39
CA VAL A 70 6.56 -11.16 -27.02
C VAL A 70 7.19 -9.97 -26.31
N THR A 71 6.69 -9.65 -25.13
CA THR A 71 7.34 -8.71 -24.21
C THR A 71 7.92 -9.46 -23.02
N ILE A 72 9.19 -9.24 -22.73
CA ILE A 72 9.82 -9.65 -21.48
C ILE A 72 9.83 -8.44 -20.55
N LEU A 73 9.13 -8.57 -19.42
CA LEU A 73 9.09 -7.57 -18.37
C LEU A 73 10.18 -7.85 -17.35
N PHE A 74 11.17 -6.97 -17.25
CA PHE A 74 12.12 -6.93 -16.15
C PHE A 74 11.44 -6.29 -14.94
N ALA A 75 11.01 -7.12 -14.01
CA ALA A 75 10.20 -6.73 -12.86
C ALA A 75 11.11 -6.22 -11.72
N ASP A 76 11.83 -5.13 -11.96
CA ASP A 76 12.77 -4.51 -11.02
C ASP A 76 12.07 -3.96 -9.77
N LEU A 77 10.90 -3.34 -9.93
CA LEU A 77 10.10 -2.90 -8.78
C LEU A 77 9.58 -4.08 -7.96
N HIS A 78 9.18 -5.18 -8.60
CA HIS A 78 8.77 -6.40 -7.88
C HIS A 78 9.94 -7.01 -7.11
N ALA A 79 11.14 -7.00 -7.70
CA ALA A 79 12.38 -7.43 -7.05
C ALA A 79 12.73 -6.55 -5.83
N PHE A 80 12.40 -5.25 -5.88
CA PHE A 80 12.51 -4.36 -4.72
C PHE A 80 11.49 -4.72 -3.62
N LEU A 81 10.24 -5.00 -4.00
CA LEU A 81 9.15 -5.35 -3.08
C LEU A 81 9.33 -6.74 -2.43
N ASP A 82 10.01 -7.67 -3.10
CA ASP A 82 10.36 -9.00 -2.59
C ASP A 82 11.51 -8.93 -1.58
N ASN A 83 11.17 -8.49 -0.37
CA ASN A 83 12.03 -8.51 0.82
C ASN A 83 13.28 -7.61 0.74
N MET A 84 13.24 -6.52 -0.03
CA MET A 84 14.28 -5.47 -0.12
C MET A 84 15.72 -6.00 -0.26
N LYS A 85 15.92 -7.11 -0.98
CA LYS A 85 17.24 -7.74 -1.11
C LYS A 85 18.27 -6.85 -1.81
N SER A 86 17.87 -5.74 -2.44
CA SER A 86 18.73 -4.97 -3.33
C SER A 86 18.32 -3.50 -3.39
N SER A 87 19.33 -2.63 -3.42
CA SER A 87 19.14 -1.19 -3.68
C SER A 87 18.62 -0.98 -5.11
N ILE A 88 17.99 0.17 -5.36
CA ILE A 88 17.49 0.54 -6.69
C ILE A 88 18.64 0.56 -7.72
N GLU A 89 19.80 1.09 -7.33
CA GLU A 89 21.00 1.12 -8.17
C GLU A 89 21.50 -0.30 -8.51
N LEU A 90 21.54 -1.20 -7.52
CA LEU A 90 21.91 -2.59 -7.77
C LEU A 90 20.91 -3.28 -8.71
N LEU A 91 19.61 -3.00 -8.56
CA LEU A 91 18.58 -3.52 -9.45
C LEU A 91 18.71 -2.99 -10.88
N GLN A 92 19.14 -1.73 -11.07
CA GLN A 92 19.43 -1.17 -12.40
C GLN A 92 20.52 -1.99 -13.11
N ASN A 93 21.62 -2.27 -12.43
CA ASN A 93 22.72 -3.06 -12.99
C ASN A 93 22.29 -4.51 -13.26
N ARG A 94 21.46 -5.10 -12.40
CA ARG A 94 20.90 -6.43 -12.63
C ARG A 94 19.96 -6.49 -13.83
N VAL A 95 19.16 -5.45 -14.08
CA VAL A 95 18.34 -5.39 -15.30
C VAL A 95 19.21 -5.45 -16.55
N LEU A 96 20.31 -4.67 -16.60
CA LEU A 96 21.26 -4.70 -17.72
C LEU A 96 21.87 -6.09 -17.91
N TYR A 97 22.29 -6.73 -16.81
CA TYR A 97 22.81 -8.09 -16.85
C TYR A 97 21.79 -9.09 -17.39
N TYR A 98 20.54 -9.05 -16.90
CA TYR A 98 19.46 -9.91 -17.37
C TYR A 98 19.17 -9.71 -18.86
N GLU A 99 19.15 -8.46 -19.33
CA GLU A 99 18.94 -8.14 -20.74
C GLU A 99 20.03 -8.73 -21.63
N CYS A 100 21.30 -8.57 -21.24
CA CYS A 100 22.43 -9.14 -21.98
C CYS A 100 22.35 -10.67 -22.04
N VAL A 101 22.15 -11.32 -20.89
CA VAL A 101 22.10 -12.77 -20.77
C VAL A 101 20.90 -13.38 -21.51
N ILE A 102 19.72 -12.76 -21.45
CA ILE A 102 18.55 -13.25 -22.18
C ILE A 102 18.72 -13.07 -23.69
N LYS A 103 19.29 -11.94 -24.16
CA LYS A 103 19.63 -11.78 -25.58
C LYS A 103 20.63 -12.86 -26.03
N ALA A 104 21.67 -13.12 -25.25
CA ALA A 104 22.66 -14.15 -25.55
C ALA A 104 22.06 -15.56 -25.61
N LEU A 105 21.15 -15.89 -24.68
CA LEU A 105 20.38 -17.15 -24.70
C LEU A 105 19.51 -17.29 -25.95
N MET A 106 18.75 -16.25 -26.30
CA MET A 106 17.87 -16.28 -27.48
C MET A 106 18.66 -16.42 -28.78
N ASN A 107 19.84 -15.78 -28.87
CA ASN A 107 20.76 -15.94 -29.99
C ASN A 107 21.34 -17.36 -30.05
N ALA A 108 21.74 -17.93 -28.91
CA ALA A 108 22.25 -19.31 -28.85
C ALA A 108 21.19 -20.34 -29.27
N LEU A 109 19.91 -20.05 -29.09
CA LEU A 109 18.78 -20.87 -29.55
C LEU A 109 18.37 -20.60 -31.01
N ASN A 110 19.11 -19.78 -31.75
CA ASN A 110 18.85 -19.39 -33.15
C ASN A 110 17.42 -18.85 -33.37
N VAL A 111 16.91 -18.04 -32.45
CA VAL A 111 15.53 -17.53 -32.51
C VAL A 111 15.51 -16.13 -33.13
N PRO A 112 14.62 -15.83 -34.08
CA PRO A 112 14.46 -14.47 -34.59
C PRO A 112 13.86 -13.56 -33.52
N ILE A 113 14.68 -12.68 -32.93
CA ILE A 113 14.29 -11.75 -31.86
C ILE A 113 13.57 -10.47 -32.35
N GLY A 114 13.25 -10.34 -33.63
CA GLY A 114 12.66 -9.11 -34.19
C GLY A 114 11.29 -8.71 -33.61
N LYS A 115 10.55 -9.66 -33.03
CA LYS A 115 9.26 -9.43 -32.32
C LYS A 115 9.37 -9.54 -30.80
N LEU A 116 10.59 -9.62 -30.28
CA LEU A 116 10.90 -9.63 -28.86
C LEU A 116 11.13 -8.20 -28.37
N HIS A 117 10.46 -7.80 -27.30
CA HIS A 117 10.61 -6.48 -26.69
C HIS A 117 10.97 -6.61 -25.22
N PHE A 118 11.92 -5.81 -24.77
CA PHE A 118 12.23 -5.67 -23.36
C PHE A 118 11.53 -4.44 -22.79
N VAL A 119 10.90 -4.61 -21.63
CA VAL A 119 10.28 -3.50 -20.88
C VAL A 119 10.73 -3.61 -19.43
N ARG A 120 11.07 -2.48 -18.83
CA ARG A 120 11.41 -2.39 -17.41
C ARG A 120 10.20 -1.96 -16.60
N GLY A 121 9.88 -2.66 -15.50
CA GLY A 121 8.71 -2.35 -14.66
C GLY A 121 8.70 -0.92 -14.15
N GLY A 122 9.83 -0.46 -13.61
CA GLY A 122 10.01 0.91 -13.12
C GLY A 122 9.78 2.01 -14.16
N SER A 123 9.74 1.69 -15.46
CA SER A 123 9.45 2.67 -16.51
C SER A 123 7.98 3.12 -16.57
N TYR A 124 7.04 2.32 -16.03
CA TYR A 124 5.61 2.67 -16.04
C TYR A 124 4.89 2.45 -14.70
N GLN A 125 5.41 1.57 -13.82
CA GLN A 125 4.74 1.21 -12.56
C GLN A 125 4.74 2.32 -11.48
N LEU A 126 5.41 3.43 -11.76
CA LEU A 126 5.43 4.66 -10.95
C LEU A 126 4.67 5.81 -11.61
N THR A 127 4.07 5.58 -12.78
CA THR A 127 3.30 6.64 -13.47
C THR A 127 1.96 6.86 -12.79
N GLU A 128 1.46 8.08 -12.85
CA GLU A 128 0.16 8.46 -12.29
C GLU A 128 -0.98 7.53 -12.75
N ALA A 129 -0.99 7.15 -14.03
CA ALA A 129 -2.01 6.26 -14.58
C ALA A 129 -1.98 4.88 -13.89
N TYR A 130 -0.79 4.30 -13.71
CA TYR A 130 -0.62 3.02 -13.04
C TYR A 130 -0.95 3.11 -11.55
N THR A 131 -0.48 4.16 -10.87
CA THR A 131 -0.77 4.37 -9.44
C THR A 131 -2.26 4.51 -9.18
N LYS A 132 -2.99 5.24 -10.02
CA LYS A 132 -4.46 5.35 -9.90
C LYS A 132 -5.14 3.99 -10.04
N ASP A 133 -4.75 3.19 -11.03
CA ASP A 133 -5.32 1.86 -11.21
C ASP A 133 -4.93 0.90 -10.08
N LEU A 134 -3.69 0.96 -9.57
CA LEU A 134 -3.27 0.21 -8.38
C LEU A 134 -4.10 0.55 -7.15
N LEU A 135 -4.29 1.83 -6.85
CA LEU A 135 -5.06 2.25 -5.68
C LEU A 135 -6.53 1.83 -5.79
N ARG A 136 -7.14 2.00 -6.98
CA ARG A 136 -8.47 1.46 -7.29
C ARG A 136 -8.53 -0.04 -7.03
N PHE A 137 -7.49 -0.75 -7.45
CA PHE A 137 -7.41 -2.20 -7.32
C PHE A 137 -7.27 -2.64 -5.85
N CYS A 138 -6.44 -1.93 -5.07
CA CYS A 138 -6.30 -2.13 -3.62
C CYS A 138 -7.63 -1.94 -2.86
N GLY A 139 -8.47 -0.99 -3.30
CA GLY A 139 -9.81 -0.81 -2.71
C GLY A 139 -10.81 -1.91 -3.06
N LEU A 140 -10.57 -2.68 -4.12
CA LEU A 140 -11.47 -3.76 -4.60
C LEU A 140 -11.07 -5.14 -4.09
N VAL A 141 -9.78 -5.43 -3.98
CA VAL A 141 -9.27 -6.76 -3.61
C VAL A 141 -9.23 -6.91 -2.10
N SER A 142 -9.78 -8.03 -1.60
CA SER A 142 -9.70 -8.37 -0.18
C SER A 142 -8.26 -8.75 0.21
N LEU A 143 -7.86 -8.46 1.45
CA LEU A 143 -6.56 -8.89 1.97
C LEU A 143 -6.38 -10.42 1.83
N ARG A 144 -7.43 -11.19 2.11
CA ARG A 144 -7.42 -12.65 2.00
C ARG A 144 -7.08 -13.11 0.59
N ASP A 145 -7.69 -12.49 -0.42
CA ASP A 145 -7.46 -12.86 -1.83
C ASP A 145 -6.05 -12.49 -2.28
N ALA A 146 -5.54 -11.31 -1.87
CA ALA A 146 -4.17 -10.90 -2.16
C ALA A 146 -3.15 -11.87 -1.53
N ILE A 147 -3.33 -12.25 -0.26
CA ILE A 147 -2.46 -13.22 0.42
C ILE A 147 -2.52 -14.58 -0.26
N ARG A 148 -3.72 -15.07 -0.56
CA ARG A 148 -3.92 -16.35 -1.26
C ARG A 148 -3.24 -16.34 -2.63
N ALA A 149 -3.37 -15.25 -3.38
CA ALA A 149 -2.75 -15.10 -4.70
C ALA A 149 -1.23 -15.14 -4.65
N GLY A 150 -0.62 -14.48 -3.67
CA GLY A 150 0.83 -14.42 -3.50
C GLY A 150 1.48 -15.63 -2.81
N ALA A 151 0.72 -16.58 -2.26
CA ALA A 151 1.24 -17.60 -1.34
C ALA A 151 2.38 -18.48 -1.89
N GLU A 152 2.40 -18.75 -3.20
CA GLU A 152 3.43 -19.60 -3.85
C GLU A 152 4.59 -18.80 -4.47
N VAL A 153 4.43 -17.48 -4.60
CA VAL A 153 5.36 -16.60 -5.32
C VAL A 153 6.12 -15.70 -4.36
N VAL A 154 5.40 -15.11 -3.40
CA VAL A 154 5.98 -14.23 -2.38
C VAL A 154 6.65 -15.09 -1.32
N LYS A 155 7.87 -14.70 -0.95
CA LYS A 155 8.62 -15.41 0.10
C LYS A 155 7.82 -15.42 1.41
N GLN A 156 7.58 -16.62 1.94
CA GLN A 156 6.98 -16.77 3.26
C GLN A 156 8.05 -16.51 4.33
N ILE A 157 7.74 -15.61 5.25
CA ILE A 157 8.56 -15.23 6.39
C ILE A 157 7.66 -15.18 7.64
N ASP A 158 8.24 -15.23 8.84
CA ASP A 158 7.45 -15.29 10.09
C ASP A 158 6.58 -14.03 10.28
N ASP A 159 7.13 -12.87 9.92
CA ASP A 159 6.45 -11.57 9.96
C ASP A 159 6.30 -10.97 8.54
N PRO A 160 5.27 -11.36 7.76
CA PRO A 160 5.18 -10.92 6.37
C PRO A 160 4.94 -9.43 6.21
N LEU A 161 5.72 -8.83 5.32
CA LEU A 161 5.67 -7.43 4.96
C LEU A 161 4.41 -7.09 4.15
N LEU A 162 4.01 -5.83 4.20
CA LEU A 162 2.89 -5.31 3.42
C LEU A 162 3.21 -5.23 1.93
N SER A 163 4.47 -5.04 1.56
CA SER A 163 4.91 -5.09 0.15
C SER A 163 4.51 -6.40 -0.55
N GLY A 164 4.51 -7.51 0.19
CA GLY A 164 4.14 -8.83 -0.32
C GLY A 164 2.68 -8.94 -0.76
N ILE A 165 1.76 -8.18 -0.15
CA ILE A 165 0.35 -8.18 -0.58
C ILE A 165 0.10 -7.30 -1.81
N LEU A 166 0.99 -6.35 -2.10
CA LEU A 166 0.90 -5.52 -3.30
C LEU A 166 1.38 -6.30 -4.54
N TYR A 167 2.38 -7.16 -4.40
CA TYR A 167 2.98 -7.94 -5.49
C TYR A 167 1.96 -8.54 -6.48
N PRO A 168 0.98 -9.37 -6.05
CA PRO A 168 0.03 -9.98 -7.00
C PRO A 168 -0.87 -8.95 -7.70
N LEU A 169 -1.14 -7.80 -7.07
CA LEU A 169 -1.93 -6.73 -7.67
C LEU A 169 -1.14 -6.02 -8.77
N LEU A 170 0.16 -5.77 -8.54
CA LEU A 170 1.03 -5.19 -9.57
C LEU A 170 1.13 -6.12 -10.78
N GLN A 171 1.42 -7.40 -10.56
CA GLN A 171 1.56 -8.37 -11.64
C GLN A 171 0.27 -8.48 -12.49
N ALA A 172 -0.90 -8.44 -11.87
CA ALA A 172 -2.17 -8.45 -12.60
C ALA A 172 -2.41 -7.15 -13.40
N LEU A 173 -2.00 -5.98 -12.90
CA LEU A 173 -2.11 -4.71 -13.63
C LEU A 173 -1.11 -4.61 -14.79
N ASP A 174 0.02 -5.30 -14.73
CA ASP A 174 0.97 -5.38 -15.85
C ASP A 174 0.30 -5.88 -17.14
N GLU A 175 -0.64 -6.82 -17.04
CA GLU A 175 -1.44 -7.28 -18.19
C GLU A 175 -2.15 -6.13 -18.93
N GLN A 176 -2.69 -5.18 -18.15
CA GLN A 176 -3.41 -4.03 -18.67
C GLN A 176 -2.46 -2.98 -19.25
N HIS A 177 -1.40 -2.64 -18.52
CA HIS A 177 -0.50 -1.55 -18.89
C HIS A 177 0.48 -1.93 -20.02
N LEU A 178 0.86 -3.21 -20.13
CA LEU A 178 1.61 -3.72 -21.29
C LEU A 178 0.72 -3.94 -22.53
N LYS A 179 -0.62 -3.83 -22.38
CA LYS A 179 -1.60 -4.01 -23.46
C LYS A 179 -1.44 -5.37 -24.15
N VAL A 180 -1.35 -6.43 -23.34
CA VAL A 180 -1.20 -7.81 -23.81
C VAL A 180 -2.55 -8.51 -23.93
N ASP A 181 -2.58 -9.53 -24.78
CA ASP A 181 -3.71 -10.44 -24.94
C ASP A 181 -3.67 -11.60 -23.93
N GLY A 182 -2.46 -11.99 -23.50
CA GLY A 182 -2.20 -13.04 -22.52
C GLY A 182 -0.87 -12.93 -21.78
N GLN A 183 -0.72 -13.73 -20.73
CA GLN A 183 0.48 -13.82 -19.90
C GLN A 183 1.03 -15.25 -19.90
N PHE A 184 2.36 -15.37 -19.94
CA PHE A 184 3.09 -16.61 -19.80
C PHE A 184 3.88 -16.61 -18.48
N GLY A 185 3.88 -17.75 -17.77
CA GLY A 185 4.68 -17.95 -16.56
C GLY A 185 4.62 -19.40 -16.07
N GLY A 186 5.21 -19.69 -14.91
CA GLY A 186 5.16 -21.01 -14.29
C GLY A 186 3.79 -21.31 -13.67
N VAL A 187 3.48 -22.59 -13.45
CA VAL A 187 2.27 -22.99 -12.70
C VAL A 187 2.26 -22.50 -11.25
N ASP A 188 3.41 -22.14 -10.67
CA ASP A 188 3.50 -21.47 -9.36
C ASP A 188 2.89 -20.06 -9.36
N GLN A 189 2.69 -19.45 -10.53
CA GLN A 189 2.01 -18.15 -10.68
C GLN A 189 0.50 -18.28 -10.89
N ARG A 190 -0.04 -19.51 -10.94
CA ARG A 190 -1.45 -19.77 -11.26
C ARG A 190 -2.43 -18.98 -10.39
N LYS A 191 -2.16 -18.86 -9.09
CA LYS A 191 -3.05 -18.13 -8.16
C LYS A 191 -3.09 -16.62 -8.46
N ILE A 192 -2.01 -16.04 -8.95
CA ILE A 192 -1.96 -14.64 -9.41
C ILE A 192 -2.74 -14.48 -10.72
N PHE A 193 -2.59 -15.43 -11.65
CA PHE A 193 -3.34 -15.44 -12.91
C PHE A 193 -4.86 -15.50 -12.68
N ILE A 194 -5.30 -16.35 -11.74
CA ILE A 194 -6.72 -16.42 -11.35
C ILE A 194 -7.18 -15.11 -10.71
N LEU A 195 -6.37 -14.48 -9.84
CA LEU A 195 -6.70 -13.16 -9.29
C LEU A 195 -6.90 -12.12 -10.40
N ALA A 196 -6.02 -12.08 -11.40
CA ALA A 196 -6.14 -11.18 -12.54
C ALA A 196 -7.44 -11.45 -13.31
N GLU A 197 -7.74 -12.73 -13.59
CA GLU A 197 -8.93 -13.12 -14.35
C GLU A 197 -10.25 -12.78 -13.64
N GLU A 198 -10.30 -12.92 -12.31
CA GLU A 198 -11.48 -12.64 -11.50
C GLU A 198 -11.71 -11.13 -11.26
N GLN A 199 -10.62 -10.37 -11.10
CA GLN A 199 -10.72 -9.01 -10.57
C GLN A 199 -10.53 -7.91 -11.63
N LEU A 200 -9.71 -8.11 -12.67
CA LEU A 200 -9.57 -7.11 -13.76
C LEU A 200 -10.90 -6.75 -14.44
N PRO A 201 -11.85 -7.70 -14.66
CA PRO A 201 -13.16 -7.35 -15.21
C PRO A 201 -13.98 -6.41 -14.32
N LYS A 202 -13.81 -6.46 -12.99
CA LYS A 202 -14.48 -5.54 -12.05
C LYS A 202 -13.96 -4.10 -12.22
N MET A 203 -12.73 -3.94 -12.70
CA MET A 203 -12.15 -2.65 -13.09
C MET A 203 -12.51 -2.23 -14.52
N LYS A 204 -13.34 -3.01 -15.23
CA LYS A 204 -13.69 -2.85 -16.65
C LYS A 204 -12.51 -3.09 -17.62
N PHE A 205 -11.52 -3.85 -17.19
CA PHE A 205 -10.44 -4.33 -18.05
C PHE A 205 -10.78 -5.70 -18.65
N SER A 206 -10.22 -6.00 -19.82
CA SER A 206 -10.47 -7.28 -20.49
C SER A 206 -9.80 -8.45 -19.77
N LYS A 207 -10.43 -9.62 -19.72
CA LYS A 207 -9.75 -10.87 -19.31
C LYS A 207 -8.58 -11.19 -20.26
N ARG A 208 -7.51 -11.78 -19.76
CA ARG A 208 -6.37 -12.31 -20.54
C ARG A 208 -6.43 -13.83 -20.58
N PHE A 209 -5.72 -14.44 -21.53
CA PHE A 209 -5.45 -15.88 -21.47
C PHE A 209 -4.11 -16.10 -20.75
N HIS A 210 -3.97 -17.22 -20.06
CA HIS A 210 -2.77 -17.54 -19.29
C HIS A 210 -2.17 -18.86 -19.74
N LEU A 211 -0.86 -18.87 -19.96
CA LEU A 211 -0.09 -20.01 -20.44
C LEU A 211 0.89 -20.42 -19.34
N MET A 212 0.80 -21.66 -18.84
CA MET A 212 1.60 -22.08 -17.69
C MET A 212 2.55 -23.23 -18.01
N ASN A 213 3.85 -23.02 -17.86
CA ASN A 213 4.84 -24.09 -17.99
C ASN A 213 4.95 -24.90 -16.69
N PRO A 214 5.28 -26.20 -16.78
CA PRO A 214 5.51 -27.03 -15.60
C PRO A 214 6.71 -26.54 -14.79
N MET A 215 6.69 -26.84 -13.49
CA MET A 215 7.85 -26.65 -12.62
C MET A 215 8.87 -27.74 -12.92
N VAL A 216 10.02 -27.36 -13.45
CA VAL A 216 11.11 -28.30 -13.74
C VAL A 216 11.98 -28.44 -12.49
N PRO A 217 12.18 -29.66 -11.96
CA PRO A 217 13.06 -29.89 -10.83
C PRO A 217 14.50 -29.52 -11.21
N GLY A 218 15.28 -29.10 -10.22
CA GLY A 218 16.71 -28.95 -10.34
C GLY A 218 17.43 -30.27 -10.47
N LEU A 219 18.72 -30.19 -10.76
CA LEU A 219 19.58 -31.36 -10.94
C LEU A 219 19.62 -32.26 -9.69
N THR A 220 19.41 -31.69 -8.51
CA THR A 220 19.36 -32.42 -7.24
C THR A 220 17.95 -32.94 -6.88
N GLY A 221 16.96 -32.83 -7.77
CA GLY A 221 15.59 -33.31 -7.56
C GLY A 221 14.63 -32.33 -6.85
N SER A 222 15.15 -31.26 -6.24
CA SER A 222 14.37 -30.17 -5.63
C SER A 222 14.27 -28.93 -6.55
N LYS A 223 13.36 -27.98 -6.27
CA LYS A 223 13.24 -26.73 -7.07
C LYS A 223 14.58 -26.00 -7.12
N MET A 224 15.08 -25.64 -8.32
CA MET A 224 16.30 -24.83 -8.44
C MET A 224 16.10 -23.48 -7.75
N SER A 225 16.83 -23.26 -6.66
CA SER A 225 16.81 -22.01 -5.91
C SER A 225 18.02 -21.17 -6.28
N SER A 226 17.81 -19.88 -6.54
CA SER A 226 18.91 -18.93 -6.74
C SER A 226 19.77 -18.73 -5.47
N SER A 227 19.32 -19.23 -4.31
CA SER A 227 19.88 -18.97 -2.98
C SER A 227 20.92 -20.01 -2.54
N GLU A 228 21.06 -21.12 -3.25
CA GLU A 228 22.06 -22.15 -2.97
C GLU A 228 22.99 -22.31 -4.18
N GLU A 229 24.26 -21.92 -4.04
CA GLU A 229 25.20 -21.89 -5.17
C GLU A 229 25.53 -23.27 -5.74
N ASN A 230 25.55 -24.29 -4.88
CA ASN A 230 25.94 -25.66 -5.26
C ASN A 230 24.83 -26.45 -5.95
N THR A 231 23.58 -25.99 -5.88
CA THR A 231 22.42 -26.72 -6.44
C THR A 231 21.96 -26.18 -7.80
N LYS A 232 22.61 -25.13 -8.31
CA LYS A 232 22.30 -24.50 -9.60
C LYS A 232 23.52 -24.42 -10.51
N ILE A 233 23.31 -24.58 -11.82
CA ILE A 233 24.30 -24.25 -12.85
C ILE A 233 24.03 -22.83 -13.34
N ASP A 234 24.96 -21.92 -13.08
CA ASP A 234 24.94 -20.54 -13.58
C ASP A 234 25.21 -20.55 -15.09
N LEU A 235 24.63 -19.60 -15.82
CA LEU A 235 24.85 -19.50 -17.26
C LEU A 235 26.29 -19.13 -17.62
N LEU A 236 27.05 -18.59 -16.67
CA LEU A 236 28.46 -18.24 -16.82
C LEU A 236 29.42 -19.23 -16.14
N ASP A 237 28.95 -20.38 -15.66
CA ASP A 237 29.81 -21.42 -15.09
C ASP A 237 30.81 -21.95 -16.13
N SER A 238 32.03 -22.28 -15.68
CA SER A 238 33.02 -22.93 -16.55
C SER A 238 32.62 -24.37 -16.87
N PRO A 239 33.12 -24.96 -17.97
CA PRO A 239 32.83 -26.35 -18.33
C PRO A 239 33.13 -27.36 -17.21
N GLU A 240 34.16 -27.11 -16.41
CA GLU A 240 34.54 -27.94 -15.26
C GLU A 240 33.49 -27.85 -14.14
N SER A 241 33.00 -26.64 -13.85
CA SER A 241 31.96 -26.39 -12.83
C SER A 241 30.63 -27.03 -13.24
N VAL A 242 30.24 -26.88 -14.51
CA VAL A 242 29.05 -27.54 -15.09
C VAL A 242 29.15 -29.04 -14.94
N SER A 243 30.29 -29.63 -15.32
CA SER A 243 30.51 -31.08 -15.26
C SER A 243 30.44 -31.61 -13.83
N ALA A 244 31.12 -30.95 -12.89
CA ALA A 244 31.10 -31.33 -11.48
C ALA A 244 29.69 -31.28 -10.87
N LYS A 245 28.89 -30.26 -11.22
CA LYS A 245 27.51 -30.12 -10.74
C LYS A 245 26.58 -31.20 -11.30
N ILE A 246 26.76 -31.60 -12.56
CA ILE A 246 26.00 -32.68 -13.19
C ILE A 246 26.41 -34.04 -12.61
N ASP A 247 27.69 -34.25 -12.34
CA ASP A 247 28.18 -35.49 -11.73
C ASP A 247 27.60 -35.70 -10.33
N PHE A 248 27.47 -34.61 -9.56
CA PHE A 248 26.86 -34.62 -8.22
C PHE A 248 25.33 -34.85 -8.24
N ALA A 249 24.66 -34.63 -9.37
CA ALA A 249 23.22 -34.75 -9.50
C ALA A 249 22.74 -36.20 -9.24
N ALA A 250 21.69 -36.38 -8.43
CA ALA A 250 21.08 -37.69 -8.25
C ALA A 250 20.34 -38.11 -9.54
N CYS A 251 20.55 -39.35 -10.00
CA CYS A 251 19.96 -39.87 -11.22
C CYS A 251 19.33 -41.27 -11.00
N PRO A 252 18.31 -41.41 -10.14
CA PRO A 252 17.70 -42.70 -9.83
C PRO A 252 16.99 -43.31 -11.06
N LYS A 253 17.08 -44.65 -11.21
CA LYS A 253 16.44 -45.41 -12.31
C LYS A 253 14.94 -45.65 -12.12
N VAL A 254 14.43 -45.55 -10.90
CA VAL A 254 13.01 -45.83 -10.57
C VAL A 254 12.44 -44.59 -9.86
N PRO A 255 11.20 -44.17 -10.16
CA PRO A 255 10.55 -43.13 -9.37
C PRO A 255 10.32 -43.65 -7.94
N SER A 256 10.91 -42.99 -6.95
CA SER A 256 10.66 -43.26 -5.53
C SER A 256 9.35 -42.58 -5.13
N SER A 257 8.21 -43.25 -5.37
CA SER A 257 6.94 -43.19 -4.60
C SER A 257 5.69 -43.38 -5.48
N SER A 258 4.76 -44.15 -4.92
CA SER A 258 3.48 -44.59 -5.47
C SER A 258 2.32 -43.62 -5.20
N ASP A 259 2.58 -42.40 -4.74
CA ASP A 259 1.52 -41.50 -4.26
C ASP A 259 1.33 -40.31 -5.19
N GLY A 260 0.63 -40.55 -6.31
CA GLY A 260 -0.31 -39.65 -7.03
C GLY A 260 -0.08 -38.13 -7.21
N GLY A 261 1.08 -37.56 -6.86
CA GLY A 261 1.27 -36.12 -6.70
C GLY A 261 2.66 -35.62 -7.08
N GLY A 262 2.97 -35.57 -8.38
CA GLY A 262 3.77 -34.51 -9.01
C GLY A 262 5.29 -34.45 -8.77
N GLY A 263 6.06 -35.13 -9.64
CA GLY A 263 7.46 -34.80 -9.95
C GLY A 263 8.29 -36.02 -10.37
N GLU A 264 9.00 -35.97 -11.50
CA GLU A 264 10.09 -36.91 -11.76
C GLU A 264 11.25 -36.54 -10.82
N GLU A 265 11.52 -37.31 -9.76
CA GLU A 265 12.62 -37.04 -8.81
C GLU A 265 14.02 -37.07 -9.47
N ASN A 266 14.12 -37.66 -10.67
CA ASN A 266 15.32 -37.64 -11.48
C ASN A 266 15.44 -36.31 -12.24
N GLY A 267 16.18 -35.37 -11.66
CA GLY A 267 16.45 -34.05 -12.26
C GLY A 267 17.13 -34.12 -13.62
N VAL A 268 17.99 -35.11 -13.87
CA VAL A 268 18.66 -35.31 -15.16
C VAL A 268 17.64 -35.65 -16.25
N LEU A 269 16.76 -36.63 -16.02
CA LEU A 269 15.70 -36.99 -16.96
C LEU A 269 14.70 -35.84 -17.19
N ALA A 270 14.38 -35.08 -16.14
CA ALA A 270 13.53 -33.90 -16.28
C ALA A 270 14.15 -32.84 -17.20
N PHE A 271 15.48 -32.64 -17.14
CA PHE A 271 16.20 -31.79 -18.10
C PHE A 271 16.13 -32.33 -19.53
N PHE A 272 16.22 -33.65 -19.73
CA PHE A 272 16.03 -34.23 -21.06
C PHE A 272 14.64 -33.93 -21.63
N LYS A 273 13.60 -34.12 -20.81
CA LYS A 273 12.20 -33.89 -21.19
C LYS A 273 11.88 -32.44 -21.51
N HIS A 274 12.36 -31.52 -20.68
CA HIS A 274 11.94 -30.12 -20.71
C HIS A 274 12.93 -29.16 -21.38
N VAL A 275 14.18 -29.58 -21.58
CA VAL A 275 15.24 -28.74 -22.16
C VAL A 275 15.85 -29.40 -23.39
N VAL A 276 16.43 -30.61 -23.27
CA VAL A 276 17.17 -31.26 -24.38
C VAL A 276 16.26 -31.56 -25.56
N VAL A 277 15.22 -32.39 -25.37
CA VAL A 277 14.31 -32.81 -26.44
C VAL A 277 13.60 -31.62 -27.10
N PRO A 278 13.10 -30.61 -26.35
CA PRO A 278 12.48 -29.45 -26.97
C PRO A 278 13.44 -28.56 -27.77
N ILE A 279 14.72 -28.48 -27.42
CA ILE A 279 15.71 -27.65 -28.12
C ILE A 279 16.29 -28.39 -29.34
N GLN A 280 16.57 -29.68 -29.20
CA GLN A 280 17.23 -30.51 -30.21
C GLN A 280 16.21 -31.14 -31.18
N THR A 281 15.38 -30.31 -31.82
CA THR A 281 14.30 -30.78 -32.71
C THR A 281 14.76 -31.22 -34.10
N GLU A 282 15.93 -30.75 -34.55
CA GLU A 282 16.44 -30.97 -35.91
C GLU A 282 17.66 -31.92 -35.97
N ALA A 283 18.25 -32.25 -34.81
CA ALA A 283 19.39 -33.16 -34.71
C ALA A 283 18.98 -34.41 -33.91
N PRO A 284 19.41 -35.62 -34.32
CA PRO A 284 19.16 -36.82 -33.54
C PRO A 284 19.82 -36.73 -32.16
N ILE A 285 19.13 -37.23 -31.13
CA ILE A 285 19.72 -37.41 -29.79
C ILE A 285 20.38 -38.79 -29.79
N GLU A 286 21.69 -38.83 -29.86
CA GLU A 286 22.48 -40.06 -29.85
C GLU A 286 23.19 -40.23 -28.50
N ILE A 287 22.90 -41.34 -27.81
CA ILE A 287 23.52 -41.70 -26.52
C ILE A 287 24.01 -43.16 -26.65
N ASP A 288 25.29 -43.40 -26.38
CA ASP A 288 25.95 -44.71 -26.55
C ASP A 288 25.74 -45.34 -27.93
N GLY A 289 25.75 -44.52 -29.00
CA GLY A 289 25.55 -44.99 -30.38
C GLY A 289 24.09 -45.34 -30.74
N THR A 290 23.15 -45.14 -29.81
CA THR A 290 21.71 -45.35 -30.05
C THR A 290 21.03 -44.00 -30.28
N VAL A 291 20.26 -43.91 -31.37
CA VAL A 291 19.49 -42.71 -31.72
C VAL A 291 18.09 -42.78 -31.10
N PHE A 292 17.69 -41.72 -30.41
CA PHE A 292 16.38 -41.59 -29.79
C PHE A 292 15.54 -40.51 -30.47
N GLU A 293 14.28 -40.83 -30.79
CA GLU A 293 13.34 -39.92 -31.45
C GLU A 293 12.55 -39.06 -30.45
N ASP A 294 12.31 -39.57 -29.24
CA ASP A 294 11.53 -38.88 -28.21
C ASP A 294 12.04 -39.16 -26.79
N PHE A 295 11.50 -38.40 -25.84
CA PHE A 295 11.81 -38.58 -24.42
C PHE A 295 11.39 -39.96 -23.88
N VAL A 296 10.32 -40.55 -24.43
CA VAL A 296 9.79 -41.83 -23.94
C VAL A 296 10.78 -42.95 -24.23
N ALA A 297 11.39 -42.94 -25.41
CA ALA A 297 12.44 -43.88 -25.80
C ALA A 297 13.68 -43.74 -24.90
N ILE A 298 14.14 -42.50 -24.65
CA ILE A 298 15.29 -42.22 -23.75
C ILE A 298 14.99 -42.75 -22.33
N ARG A 299 13.82 -42.40 -21.79
CA ARG A 299 13.42 -42.82 -20.44
C ARG A 299 13.35 -44.34 -20.34
N ASN A 300 12.72 -45.00 -21.30
CA ASN A 300 12.56 -46.46 -21.28
C ASN A 300 13.93 -47.16 -21.37
N ALA A 301 14.82 -46.72 -22.26
CA ALA A 301 16.19 -47.24 -22.36
C ALA A 301 16.97 -47.07 -21.04
N PHE A 302 16.83 -45.93 -20.36
CA PHE A 302 17.48 -45.70 -19.07
C PHE A 302 16.94 -46.61 -17.96
N VAL A 303 15.62 -46.76 -17.89
CA VAL A 303 14.95 -47.62 -16.90
C VAL A 303 15.28 -49.11 -17.14
N CYS A 304 15.30 -49.54 -18.39
CA CYS A 304 15.67 -50.91 -18.80
C CYS A 304 17.17 -51.19 -18.63
N GLY A 305 18.00 -50.16 -18.49
CA GLY A 305 19.44 -50.27 -18.32
C GLY A 305 20.23 -50.36 -19.63
N ASP A 306 19.59 -50.07 -20.76
CA ASP A 306 20.21 -50.01 -22.08
C ASP A 306 21.14 -48.80 -22.23
N ILE A 307 20.87 -47.71 -21.49
CA ILE A 307 21.78 -46.57 -21.35
C ILE A 307 22.19 -46.40 -19.88
N SER A 308 23.48 -46.09 -19.68
CA SER A 308 24.04 -45.91 -18.33
C SER A 308 23.78 -44.50 -17.79
N GLU A 309 23.81 -44.33 -16.46
CA GLU A 309 23.77 -43.01 -15.82
C GLU A 309 24.91 -42.11 -16.28
N HIS A 310 26.10 -42.69 -16.40
CA HIS A 310 27.30 -41.98 -16.86
C HIS A 310 27.08 -41.41 -18.27
N SER A 311 26.58 -42.24 -19.20
CA SER A 311 26.33 -41.85 -20.59
C SER A 311 25.27 -40.76 -20.69
N LEU A 312 24.19 -40.85 -19.90
CA LEU A 312 23.13 -39.85 -19.85
C LEU A 312 23.67 -38.50 -19.33
N LYS A 313 24.47 -38.53 -18.27
CA LYS A 313 25.12 -37.34 -17.70
C LYS A 313 26.14 -36.74 -18.67
N ASP A 314 26.95 -37.56 -19.34
CA ASP A 314 27.95 -37.09 -20.30
C ASP A 314 27.32 -36.40 -21.51
N PHE A 315 26.24 -36.95 -22.04
CA PHE A 315 25.46 -36.26 -23.07
C PHE A 315 24.97 -34.90 -22.56
N LEU A 316 24.39 -34.85 -21.36
CA LEU A 316 23.88 -33.61 -20.78
C LEU A 316 25.00 -32.57 -20.54
N LYS A 317 26.19 -33.00 -20.10
CA LYS A 317 27.38 -32.12 -19.95
C LYS A 317 27.74 -31.49 -21.28
N ASN A 318 27.90 -32.32 -22.33
CA ASN A 318 28.27 -31.84 -23.66
C ASN A 318 27.21 -30.89 -24.22
N PHE A 319 25.93 -31.25 -24.11
CA PHE A 319 24.82 -30.43 -24.54
C PHE A 319 24.80 -29.05 -23.85
N LEU A 320 24.86 -29.03 -22.52
CA LEU A 320 24.83 -27.78 -21.76
C LEU A 320 26.08 -26.94 -22.00
N ASN A 321 27.28 -27.53 -22.00
CA ASN A 321 28.52 -26.80 -22.26
C ASN A 321 28.53 -26.14 -23.64
N ASN A 322 28.00 -26.78 -24.68
CA ASN A 322 27.92 -26.18 -26.02
C ASN A 322 27.00 -24.94 -26.04
N ILE A 323 25.83 -25.03 -25.40
CA ILE A 323 24.91 -23.89 -25.29
C ILE A 323 25.53 -22.77 -24.45
N LEU A 324 26.06 -23.10 -23.27
CA LEU A 324 26.63 -22.12 -22.34
C LEU A 324 27.86 -21.44 -22.92
N LEU A 325 28.72 -22.15 -23.66
CA LEU A 325 29.87 -21.55 -24.35
C LEU A 325 29.42 -20.47 -25.34
N THR A 326 28.37 -20.75 -26.12
CA THR A 326 27.79 -19.79 -27.07
C THR A 326 27.21 -18.58 -26.33
N VAL A 327 26.51 -18.80 -25.22
CA VAL A 327 25.97 -17.71 -24.37
C VAL A 327 27.11 -16.85 -23.82
N GLN A 328 28.15 -17.46 -23.28
CA GLN A 328 29.30 -16.77 -22.70
C GLN A 328 30.06 -15.94 -23.74
N GLN A 329 30.26 -16.49 -24.95
CA GLN A 329 30.87 -15.77 -26.07
C GLN A 329 30.02 -14.57 -26.49
N ASN A 330 28.70 -14.76 -26.63
CA ASN A 330 27.78 -13.69 -27.01
C ASN A 330 27.72 -12.58 -25.95
N CYS A 331 27.75 -12.92 -24.66
CA CYS A 331 27.81 -11.93 -23.58
C CYS A 331 29.14 -11.16 -23.60
N ARG A 332 30.27 -11.86 -23.69
CA ARG A 332 31.62 -11.27 -23.68
C ARG A 332 31.99 -10.51 -24.96
N ALA A 333 31.16 -10.61 -26.00
CA ALA A 333 31.28 -9.76 -27.19
C ALA A 333 30.96 -8.29 -26.87
N ASP A 334 30.19 -8.04 -25.81
CA ASP A 334 29.98 -6.69 -25.27
C ASP A 334 31.15 -6.32 -24.35
N PRO A 335 31.97 -5.29 -24.69
CA PRO A 335 33.12 -4.89 -23.87
C PRO A 335 32.72 -4.37 -22.48
N GLU A 336 31.47 -3.96 -22.28
CA GLU A 336 30.96 -3.50 -20.98
C GLU A 336 30.48 -4.66 -20.09
N PHE A 337 30.40 -5.88 -20.61
CA PHE A 337 29.77 -7.01 -19.91
C PHE A 337 30.43 -7.33 -18.55
N GLU A 338 31.75 -7.38 -18.49
CA GLU A 338 32.46 -7.70 -17.23
C GLU A 338 32.24 -6.59 -16.17
N ASP A 339 32.16 -5.33 -16.58
CA ASP A 339 31.81 -4.22 -15.69
C ASP A 339 30.36 -4.34 -15.20
N ILE A 340 29.41 -4.64 -16.09
CA ILE A 340 28.01 -4.90 -15.74
C ILE A 340 27.90 -6.04 -14.72
N VAL A 341 28.60 -7.16 -14.93
CA VAL A 341 28.61 -8.30 -14.00
C VAL A 341 29.13 -7.88 -12.62
N SER A 342 30.24 -7.14 -12.58
CA SER A 342 30.84 -6.68 -11.32
C SER A 342 29.93 -5.75 -10.53
N LYS A 343 29.17 -4.88 -11.23
CA LYS A 343 28.22 -3.95 -10.62
C LYS A 343 26.90 -4.62 -10.23
N ALA A 344 26.43 -5.61 -10.99
CA ALA A 344 25.19 -6.32 -10.74
C ALA A 344 25.31 -7.35 -9.60
N TYR A 345 26.50 -7.93 -9.43
CA TYR A 345 26.81 -8.93 -8.41
C TYR A 345 28.22 -8.68 -7.85
N PRO A 346 28.40 -7.60 -7.06
CA PRO A 346 29.69 -7.32 -6.44
C PRO A 346 30.10 -8.48 -5.54
N GLN A 347 31.37 -8.88 -5.61
CA GLN A 347 31.95 -9.87 -4.70
C GLN A 347 31.89 -9.31 -3.29
N VAL A 348 30.96 -9.83 -2.49
CA VAL A 348 30.82 -9.40 -1.09
C VAL A 348 32.07 -9.89 -0.36
N ALA A 349 32.98 -8.99 0.00
CA ALA A 349 33.89 -9.24 1.12
C ALA A 349 32.99 -9.60 2.31
N ARG A 350 33.07 -10.84 2.81
CA ARG A 350 32.24 -11.37 3.92
C ARG A 350 32.05 -10.28 4.98
N THR A 351 30.95 -9.57 4.88
CA THR A 351 30.50 -8.65 5.90
C THR A 351 29.85 -9.56 6.94
N PRO A 352 30.14 -9.40 8.24
CA PRO A 352 29.66 -10.34 9.23
C PRO A 352 28.15 -10.47 9.07
N GLU A 353 27.66 -11.70 9.11
CA GLU A 353 26.25 -11.98 9.34
C GLU A 353 25.74 -10.97 10.36
N LEU A 354 24.66 -10.27 10.01
CA LEU A 354 23.81 -9.61 10.99
C LEU A 354 23.26 -10.72 11.88
N THR A 355 24.09 -11.13 12.83
CA THR A 355 23.72 -11.97 13.94
C THR A 355 22.52 -11.30 14.58
N GLN A 356 21.39 -12.01 14.57
CA GLN A 356 20.35 -11.81 15.54
C GLN A 356 21.02 -11.99 16.92
N LYS A 357 21.57 -10.90 17.47
CA LYS A 357 21.86 -10.85 18.89
C LYS A 357 20.53 -10.77 19.59
N GLY A 358 20.35 -11.72 20.51
CA GLY A 358 19.14 -11.93 21.27
C GLY A 358 18.55 -10.64 21.82
N GLY A 359 17.23 -10.65 21.91
CA GLY A 359 16.48 -9.61 22.59
C GLY A 359 17.06 -9.42 23.98
N ASP A 360 17.69 -8.28 24.19
CA ASP A 360 17.56 -7.60 25.47
C ASP A 360 16.07 -7.29 25.62
N GLU A 361 15.47 -7.88 26.64
CA GLU A 361 14.23 -7.45 27.25
C GLU A 361 14.38 -5.98 27.68
N SER A 362 14.15 -5.07 26.75
CA SER A 362 13.74 -3.69 27.01
C SER A 362 12.61 -3.31 26.05
N THR A 363 11.62 -4.19 26.00
CA THR A 363 10.24 -3.80 25.76
C THR A 363 9.89 -2.59 26.65
N ASN A 364 9.31 -1.56 26.04
CA ASN A 364 8.71 -0.38 26.66
C ASN A 364 9.66 0.69 27.21
N ALA A 365 10.16 1.60 26.36
CA ALA A 365 10.76 2.86 26.83
C ALA A 365 10.72 4.05 25.83
N PHE A 366 9.90 4.02 24.78
CA PHE A 366 9.70 5.18 23.88
C PHE A 366 8.24 5.62 23.75
N LEU A 367 7.38 5.15 24.66
CA LEU A 367 6.00 5.62 24.83
C LEU A 367 5.70 6.10 26.26
N ASP A 368 6.63 5.97 27.21
CA ASP A 368 6.50 6.48 28.56
C ASP A 368 7.68 7.39 28.88
N ASN A 369 7.49 8.69 28.66
CA ASN A 369 8.02 9.79 29.47
C ASN A 369 7.59 11.12 28.85
N ALA A 370 6.28 11.35 28.91
CA ALA A 370 5.72 12.70 28.92
C ALA A 370 4.89 12.86 30.20
N LYS A 371 5.48 12.56 31.37
CA LYS A 371 5.04 13.21 32.60
C LYS A 371 5.67 14.61 32.64
N GLY A 372 5.18 15.46 31.76
CA GLY A 372 5.17 16.89 32.00
C GLY A 372 3.88 17.19 32.75
N GLU A 373 3.84 16.84 34.04
CA GLU A 373 2.93 17.50 34.96
C GLU A 373 3.34 18.99 34.99
N ASP A 374 2.34 19.87 34.94
CA ASP A 374 2.44 21.34 34.94
C ASP A 374 2.94 22.04 33.67
N LEU A 375 2.17 22.04 32.58
CA LEU A 375 2.18 23.13 31.58
C LEU A 375 0.98 23.03 30.63
N LEU A 376 -0.18 23.55 31.06
CA LEU A 376 -1.31 24.10 30.28
C LEU A 376 -2.52 24.26 31.23
N THR A 377 -2.53 25.32 32.05
CA THR A 377 -3.71 25.66 32.87
C THR A 377 -4.70 26.58 32.16
N SER A 378 -4.41 27.08 30.95
CA SER A 378 -5.41 27.82 30.18
C SER A 378 -5.21 27.74 28.66
N THR A 379 -6.16 27.07 28.02
CA THR A 379 -6.51 27.25 26.61
C THR A 379 -7.93 27.80 26.56
N PRO A 380 -8.43 28.30 25.40
CA PRO A 380 -9.83 28.69 25.28
C PRO A 380 -10.82 27.55 25.59
N PHE A 381 -10.37 26.29 25.60
CA PHE A 381 -11.20 25.10 25.72
C PHE A 381 -11.15 24.41 27.09
N GLY A 382 -10.39 24.91 28.07
CA GLY A 382 -10.40 24.39 29.45
C GLY A 382 -9.93 22.93 29.64
N HIS A 383 -9.62 22.20 28.57
CA HIS A 383 -9.09 20.84 28.60
C HIS A 383 -7.58 20.82 28.34
N SER A 384 -6.87 19.93 29.04
CA SER A 384 -5.45 19.64 28.83
C SER A 384 -5.28 18.96 27.47
N PHE A 385 -4.67 19.66 26.51
CA PHE A 385 -4.28 19.06 25.23
C PHE A 385 -3.08 18.13 25.44
N GLU A 386 -3.13 16.95 24.83
CA GLU A 386 -2.02 15.99 24.87
C GLU A 386 -1.14 16.15 23.63
N PHE A 387 0.16 16.36 23.86
CA PHE A 387 1.17 16.27 22.82
C PHE A 387 1.72 14.84 22.79
N ILE A 388 1.82 14.25 21.59
CA ILE A 388 2.44 12.94 21.39
C ILE A 388 3.60 13.08 20.41
N ALA A 389 4.76 12.55 20.82
CA ALA A 389 6.00 12.42 20.06
C ALA A 389 6.57 13.73 19.48
N SER A 390 7.79 14.09 19.87
CA SER A 390 8.55 15.17 19.23
C SER A 390 10.03 14.77 19.12
N SER A 391 10.63 14.90 17.93
CA SER A 391 12.09 14.84 17.79
C SER A 391 12.73 16.22 17.61
N ILE A 392 11.93 17.26 17.35
CA ILE A 392 12.45 18.57 16.93
C ILE A 392 12.44 19.58 18.09
N VAL A 393 11.61 19.39 19.11
CA VAL A 393 11.41 20.38 20.18
C VAL A 393 10.89 19.65 21.42
N GLY A 394 11.50 19.80 22.61
CA GLY A 394 10.90 19.30 23.85
C GLY A 394 9.52 19.96 24.06
N SER A 395 8.59 19.32 24.77
CA SER A 395 7.26 19.92 25.02
C SER A 395 7.36 21.37 25.52
N SER A 396 8.33 21.66 26.40
CA SER A 396 8.65 22.99 26.92
C SER A 396 9.02 24.03 25.85
N ASP A 397 9.79 23.64 24.83
CA ASP A 397 10.30 24.55 23.80
C ASP A 397 9.23 24.85 22.73
N LEU A 398 8.24 23.95 22.55
CA LEU A 398 7.14 24.13 21.61
C LEU A 398 6.13 25.15 22.14
N PHE A 399 5.95 25.20 23.46
CA PHE A 399 5.17 26.25 24.14
C PHE A 399 5.81 27.61 23.96
N MET A 400 7.13 27.73 24.13
CA MET A 400 7.86 28.96 23.85
C MET A 400 7.74 29.38 22.37
N ALA A 401 7.72 28.42 21.44
CA ALA A 401 7.50 28.71 20.02
C ALA A 401 6.04 29.12 19.69
N CYS A 402 5.06 28.76 20.53
CA CYS A 402 3.66 29.18 20.38
C CYS A 402 3.36 30.56 20.98
N ASP A 403 4.22 31.03 21.89
CA ASP A 403 4.13 32.35 22.48
C ASP A 403 4.81 33.40 21.58
N ARG A 404 4.01 34.30 21.00
CA ARG A 404 4.51 35.42 20.18
C ARG A 404 5.47 36.34 20.92
N SER A 405 5.39 36.38 22.24
CA SER A 405 6.24 37.23 23.09
C SER A 405 7.58 36.58 23.45
N ALA A 406 7.79 35.31 23.09
CA ALA A 406 9.01 34.58 23.39
C ALA A 406 10.22 35.04 22.54
N PRO A 407 11.44 35.05 23.12
CA PRO A 407 12.66 35.30 22.36
C PRO A 407 12.87 34.20 21.32
N GLY A 408 13.03 34.55 20.04
CA GLY A 408 13.24 33.60 18.95
C GLY A 408 11.97 33.04 18.31
N PHE A 409 10.81 33.69 18.53
CA PHE A 409 9.54 33.33 17.87
C PHE A 409 9.70 33.20 16.35
N ARG A 410 9.30 32.05 15.82
CA ARG A 410 9.09 31.84 14.39
C ARG A 410 7.68 31.28 14.16
N PRO A 411 6.96 31.74 13.12
CA PRO A 411 5.70 31.11 12.74
C PRO A 411 5.87 29.62 12.43
N LEU A 412 5.20 28.77 13.20
CA LEU A 412 5.15 27.32 12.98
C LEU A 412 4.24 26.97 11.79
N GLN A 413 4.59 25.88 11.09
CA GLN A 413 3.76 25.26 10.07
C GLN A 413 2.84 24.22 10.70
N ILE A 414 1.54 24.48 10.70
CA ILE A 414 0.53 23.62 11.33
C ILE A 414 -0.28 22.94 10.24
N LEU A 415 -0.33 21.62 10.29
CA LEU A 415 -1.08 20.79 9.35
C LEU A 415 -2.28 20.14 10.05
N TRP A 416 -3.46 20.28 9.47
CA TRP A 416 -4.62 19.46 9.84
C TRP A 416 -5.09 18.65 8.64
N ARG A 417 -5.10 17.32 8.78
CA ARG A 417 -5.52 16.40 7.72
C ARG A 417 -7.00 16.05 7.89
N CYS A 418 -7.83 16.46 6.94
CA CYS A 418 -9.26 16.22 6.93
C CYS A 418 -9.62 15.28 5.77
N SER A 419 -10.23 14.13 6.07
CA SER A 419 -10.66 13.19 5.03
C SER A 419 -12.14 13.34 4.70
N SER A 420 -12.48 13.23 3.42
CA SER A 420 -13.87 13.36 2.93
C SER A 420 -14.70 12.07 3.08
N LYS A 421 -14.48 11.34 4.19
CA LYS A 421 -15.13 10.06 4.52
C LYS A 421 -16.64 10.16 4.76
N GLY A 422 -17.16 11.35 5.04
CA GLY A 422 -18.58 11.57 5.31
C GLY A 422 -18.99 13.01 5.01
N ARG A 423 -19.72 13.63 5.93
CA ARG A 423 -20.06 15.07 5.88
C ARG A 423 -19.26 15.86 6.91
N LEU A 424 -19.22 17.18 6.75
CA LEU A 424 -18.67 18.08 7.77
C LEU A 424 -19.63 18.15 8.95
N THR A 425 -19.16 17.67 10.10
CA THR A 425 -19.90 17.59 11.35
C THR A 425 -19.39 18.58 12.39
N LEU A 426 -20.16 18.83 13.45
CA LEU A 426 -19.75 19.63 14.61
C LEU A 426 -18.35 19.28 15.14
N GLY A 427 -17.99 17.99 15.14
CA GLY A 427 -16.64 17.54 15.53
C GLY A 427 -15.50 18.19 14.74
N HIS A 428 -15.73 18.55 13.47
CA HIS A 428 -14.75 19.27 12.66
C HIS A 428 -14.57 20.74 13.10
N LEU A 429 -15.60 21.37 13.67
CA LEU A 429 -15.49 22.75 14.19
C LEU A 429 -14.56 22.82 15.40
N SER A 430 -14.52 21.77 16.24
CA SER A 430 -13.57 21.70 17.36
C SER A 430 -12.12 21.85 16.87
N ALA A 431 -11.76 21.13 15.81
CA ALA A 431 -10.42 21.26 15.21
C ALA A 431 -10.22 22.65 14.58
N LEU A 432 -11.20 23.15 13.83
CA LEU A 432 -11.11 24.46 13.16
C LEU A 432 -10.97 25.63 14.14
N PHE A 433 -11.62 25.58 15.31
CA PHE A 433 -11.47 26.62 16.31
C PHE A 433 -10.11 26.59 17.00
N LEU A 434 -9.54 25.41 17.22
CA LEU A 434 -8.17 25.32 17.69
C LEU A 434 -7.19 25.89 16.65
N LEU A 435 -7.39 25.57 15.37
CA LEU A 435 -6.62 26.18 14.28
C LEU A 435 -6.82 27.70 14.22
N LYS A 436 -8.02 28.21 14.52
CA LYS A 436 -8.28 29.64 14.64
C LYS A 436 -7.43 30.26 15.74
N TRP A 437 -7.42 29.67 16.93
CA TRP A 437 -6.60 30.15 18.04
C TRP A 437 -5.11 30.17 17.67
N LEU A 438 -4.59 29.08 17.10
CA LEU A 438 -3.20 28.99 16.62
C LEU A 438 -2.89 30.03 15.52
N SER A 439 -3.85 30.30 14.64
CA SER A 439 -3.74 31.36 13.62
C SER A 439 -3.69 32.76 14.28
N THR A 440 -4.48 33.01 15.33
CA THR A 440 -4.40 34.26 16.10
C THR A 440 -3.09 34.39 16.88
N CYS A 441 -2.42 33.28 17.19
CA CYS A 441 -1.05 33.21 17.70
C CYS A 441 0.01 33.34 16.58
N GLY A 442 -0.38 33.50 15.31
CA GLY A 442 0.53 33.89 14.22
C GLY A 442 1.21 32.75 13.51
N HIS A 443 0.70 31.54 13.68
CA HIS A 443 1.18 30.37 12.97
C HIS A 443 0.50 30.21 11.61
N HIS A 444 1.17 29.49 10.72
CA HIS A 444 0.66 29.19 9.39
C HIS A 444 -0.18 27.93 9.42
N ILE A 445 -1.42 28.03 8.94
CA ILE A 445 -2.37 26.91 8.94
C ILE A 445 -2.47 26.33 7.53
N THR A 446 -2.27 25.02 7.43
CA THR A 446 -2.57 24.22 6.23
C THR A 446 -3.61 23.16 6.57
N ILE A 447 -4.75 23.20 5.86
CA ILE A 447 -5.76 22.14 5.86
C ILE A 447 -5.54 21.28 4.64
N LEU A 448 -5.23 20.00 4.85
CA LEU A 448 -5.03 19.03 3.79
C LEU A 448 -6.26 18.14 3.63
N LEU A 449 -6.91 18.22 2.48
CA LEU A 449 -8.03 17.38 2.10
C LEU A 449 -7.50 16.04 1.58
N SER A 450 -7.62 15.00 2.40
CA SER A 450 -7.21 13.64 2.05
C SER A 450 -8.39 12.83 1.55
N ASP A 451 -8.61 12.89 0.25
CA ASP A 451 -9.75 12.29 -0.43
C ASP A 451 -9.54 10.83 -0.80
N LEU A 452 -8.30 10.46 -1.14
CA LEU A 452 -7.93 9.07 -1.38
C LEU A 452 -8.17 8.18 -0.15
N ASP A 453 -7.88 8.69 1.05
CA ASP A 453 -8.17 8.03 2.33
C ASP A 453 -9.64 7.63 2.46
N ALA A 454 -10.55 8.43 1.90
CA ALA A 454 -11.98 8.14 1.95
C ALA A 454 -12.38 6.95 1.06
N PHE A 455 -11.62 6.70 0.00
CA PHE A 455 -11.81 5.54 -0.85
C PHE A 455 -11.08 4.30 -0.31
N LEU A 456 -9.82 4.45 0.12
CA LEU A 456 -9.02 3.34 0.65
C LEU A 456 -9.61 2.76 1.94
N ASP A 457 -10.26 3.60 2.74
CA ASP A 457 -11.02 3.18 3.93
C ASP A 457 -12.41 2.64 3.52
N GLN A 458 -12.42 1.43 2.95
CA GLN A 458 -13.64 0.66 2.64
C GLN A 458 -14.61 1.35 1.68
N ALA A 459 -14.10 2.15 0.74
CA ALA A 459 -14.91 2.89 -0.23
C ALA A 459 -16.02 3.75 0.43
N LYS A 460 -15.78 4.27 1.65
CA LYS A 460 -16.66 5.27 2.31
C LYS A 460 -16.99 6.45 1.38
N CYS A 461 -16.06 6.77 0.47
CA CYS A 461 -16.33 7.53 -0.73
C CYS A 461 -15.98 6.69 -1.98
N PRO A 462 -16.92 6.41 -2.89
CA PRO A 462 -16.62 5.73 -4.15
C PRO A 462 -15.63 6.54 -5.01
N TRP A 463 -14.75 5.86 -5.75
CA TRP A 463 -13.71 6.49 -6.58
C TRP A 463 -14.28 7.56 -7.54
N THR A 464 -15.44 7.28 -8.15
CA THR A 464 -16.11 8.19 -9.10
C THR A 464 -16.67 9.45 -8.46
N GLU A 465 -16.93 9.43 -7.14
CA GLU A 465 -17.50 10.55 -6.40
C GLU A 465 -16.44 11.37 -5.66
N MET A 466 -15.22 10.84 -5.49
CA MET A 466 -14.16 11.48 -4.69
C MET A 466 -13.97 12.94 -5.08
N LYS A 467 -13.74 13.22 -6.37
CA LYS A 467 -13.51 14.58 -6.87
C LYS A 467 -14.65 15.53 -6.48
N SER A 468 -15.90 15.17 -6.79
CA SER A 468 -17.08 15.96 -6.45
C SER A 468 -17.20 16.19 -4.94
N ARG A 469 -16.88 15.19 -4.13
CA ARG A 469 -16.96 15.30 -2.67
C ARG A 469 -15.85 16.21 -2.12
N THR A 470 -14.64 16.10 -2.64
CA THR A 470 -13.52 16.99 -2.30
C THR A 470 -13.81 18.43 -2.69
N ASP A 471 -14.37 18.66 -3.89
CA ASP A 471 -14.79 19.99 -4.35
C ASP A 471 -15.82 20.62 -3.39
N GLN A 472 -16.79 19.83 -2.92
CA GLN A 472 -17.77 20.26 -1.92
C GLN A 472 -17.12 20.59 -0.57
N TYR A 473 -16.24 19.71 -0.08
CA TYR A 473 -15.50 19.91 1.17
C TYR A 473 -14.67 21.19 1.12
N GLU A 474 -13.92 21.42 0.04
CA GLU A 474 -13.10 22.60 -0.12
C GLU A 474 -13.93 23.88 -0.11
N LYS A 475 -15.06 23.90 -0.84
CA LYS A 475 -15.96 25.05 -0.85
C LYS A 475 -16.50 25.37 0.54
N PHE A 476 -16.95 24.35 1.27
CA PHE A 476 -17.51 24.55 2.61
C PHE A 476 -16.44 24.94 3.63
N LEU A 477 -15.24 24.36 3.56
CA LEU A 477 -14.15 24.74 4.45
C LEU A 477 -13.69 26.17 4.20
N LYS A 478 -13.54 26.60 2.94
CA LYS A 478 -13.22 28.00 2.60
C LYS A 478 -14.27 28.96 3.15
N GLN A 479 -15.55 28.61 3.07
CA GLN A 479 -16.63 29.41 3.63
C GLN A 479 -16.56 29.48 5.16
N ILE A 480 -16.31 28.35 5.84
CA ILE A 480 -16.13 28.34 7.30
C ILE A 480 -14.90 29.16 7.69
N LEU A 481 -13.78 29.04 6.98
CA LEU A 481 -12.55 29.81 7.25
C LEU A 481 -12.78 31.32 7.14
N LEU A 482 -13.58 31.77 6.15
CA LEU A 482 -14.01 33.17 6.04
C LEU A 482 -14.79 33.60 7.29
N SER A 483 -15.79 32.81 7.69
CA SER A 483 -16.57 33.07 8.92
C SER A 483 -15.69 33.11 10.18
N LEU A 484 -14.59 32.35 10.21
CA LEU A 484 -13.63 32.35 11.33
C LEU A 484 -12.55 33.43 11.21
N ASN A 485 -12.58 34.32 10.21
CA ASN A 485 -11.50 35.27 9.94
C ASN A 485 -10.13 34.57 9.79
N MET A 486 -10.07 33.48 9.02
CA MET A 486 -8.87 32.68 8.75
C MET A 486 -8.53 32.65 7.25
N GLU A 487 -8.66 33.79 6.57
CA GLU A 487 -8.46 33.89 5.12
C GLU A 487 -7.05 33.50 4.66
N ASN A 488 -6.06 33.63 5.55
CA ASN A 488 -4.67 33.26 5.30
C ASN A 488 -4.38 31.76 5.47
N ALA A 489 -5.36 30.95 5.88
CA ALA A 489 -5.19 29.50 5.97
C ALA A 489 -5.20 28.86 4.57
N SER A 490 -4.24 28.00 4.30
CA SER A 490 -4.14 27.29 3.03
C SER A 490 -5.01 26.03 3.05
N VAL A 491 -5.86 25.83 2.05
CA VAL A 491 -6.56 24.56 1.82
C VAL A 491 -5.94 23.87 0.61
N LYS A 492 -5.37 22.67 0.80
CA LYS A 492 -4.69 21.88 -0.23
C LYS A 492 -5.36 20.53 -0.40
N ARG A 493 -5.18 19.88 -1.56
CA ARG A 493 -5.64 18.50 -1.80
C ARG A 493 -4.43 17.58 -1.81
N SER A 494 -4.54 16.43 -1.15
CA SER A 494 -3.48 15.42 -1.20
C SER A 494 -3.39 14.79 -2.60
N SER A 495 -4.52 14.66 -3.29
CA SER A 495 -4.61 14.15 -4.67
C SER A 495 -3.85 14.98 -5.71
N ASP A 496 -3.41 16.20 -5.38
CA ASP A 496 -2.56 17.02 -6.25
C ASP A 496 -1.15 16.42 -6.41
N TYR A 497 -0.69 15.58 -5.47
CA TYR A 497 0.65 14.98 -5.50
C TYR A 497 0.69 13.47 -5.21
N GLU A 498 -0.34 12.89 -4.60
CA GLU A 498 -0.37 11.49 -4.15
C GLU A 498 -0.21 10.44 -5.27
N PHE A 499 -0.45 10.84 -6.52
CA PHE A 499 -0.27 9.97 -7.69
C PHE A 499 1.08 10.14 -8.38
N GLY A 500 1.94 11.03 -7.88
CA GLY A 500 3.28 11.26 -8.44
C GLY A 500 4.21 10.06 -8.23
N SER A 501 5.26 9.97 -9.06
CA SER A 501 6.24 8.88 -9.01
C SER A 501 6.95 8.77 -7.66
N ASP A 502 7.38 9.90 -7.11
CA ASP A 502 8.15 9.94 -5.86
C ASP A 502 7.27 9.54 -4.67
N PHE A 503 6.02 9.98 -4.67
CA PHE A 503 5.05 9.62 -3.64
C PHE A 503 4.70 8.12 -3.71
N THR A 504 4.50 7.60 -4.93
CA THR A 504 4.26 6.17 -5.18
C THR A 504 5.46 5.32 -4.72
N MET A 505 6.68 5.76 -5.02
CA MET A 505 7.89 5.09 -4.54
C MET A 505 7.98 5.12 -3.01
N GLY A 506 7.66 6.26 -2.38
CA GLY A 506 7.57 6.37 -0.93
C GLY A 506 6.57 5.38 -0.32
N MET A 507 5.41 5.18 -0.97
CA MET A 507 4.42 4.18 -0.56
C MET A 507 4.99 2.76 -0.61
N TYR A 508 5.67 2.40 -1.70
CA TYR A 508 6.33 1.09 -1.80
C TYR A 508 7.43 0.90 -0.74
N GLN A 509 8.25 1.92 -0.49
CA GLN A 509 9.30 1.88 0.53
C GLN A 509 8.72 1.67 1.94
N MET A 510 7.66 2.41 2.29
CA MET A 510 6.99 2.28 3.58
C MET A 510 6.27 0.93 3.72
N ALA A 511 5.63 0.43 2.67
CA ALA A 511 5.02 -0.90 2.67
C ALA A 511 6.05 -2.03 2.85
N SER A 512 7.29 -1.83 2.39
CA SER A 512 8.38 -2.79 2.52
C SER A 512 9.05 -2.82 3.90
N VAL A 513 8.72 -1.90 4.82
CA VAL A 513 9.25 -1.90 6.21
C VAL A 513 8.17 -2.17 7.25
N LEU A 514 6.93 -2.38 6.82
CA LEU A 514 5.80 -2.65 7.70
C LEU A 514 5.30 -4.08 7.54
N THR A 515 4.97 -4.70 8.65
CA THR A 515 4.31 -6.01 8.66
C THR A 515 2.80 -5.86 8.48
N ARG A 516 2.15 -6.94 8.05
CA ARG A 516 0.68 -7.00 7.99
C ARG A 516 0.03 -6.86 9.37
N ALA A 517 0.68 -7.37 10.43
CA ALA A 517 0.16 -7.31 11.79
C ALA A 517 0.09 -5.86 12.31
N GLU A 518 1.10 -5.05 12.01
CA GLU A 518 1.16 -3.63 12.43
C GLU A 518 0.07 -2.76 11.79
N THR A 519 -0.42 -3.13 10.61
CA THR A 519 -1.48 -2.41 9.90
C THR A 519 -2.88 -2.99 10.12
N SER A 520 -2.98 -4.19 10.70
CA SER A 520 -4.25 -4.86 11.00
C SER A 520 -5.22 -4.02 11.87
N PRO A 521 -4.77 -3.27 12.90
CA PRO A 521 -5.66 -2.45 13.73
C PRO A 521 -6.31 -1.25 13.02
N PHE A 522 -5.96 -0.99 11.75
CA PHE A 522 -6.59 0.03 10.90
C PHE A 522 -7.63 -0.57 9.96
N ALA A 523 -7.82 -1.89 10.01
CA ALA A 523 -8.60 -2.69 9.08
C ALA A 523 -9.78 -3.35 9.81
N ASP A 524 -10.55 -2.58 10.58
CA ASP A 524 -11.68 -3.01 11.45
C ASP A 524 -12.91 -3.58 10.72
N ALA A 525 -12.75 -4.11 9.51
CA ALA A 525 -13.83 -4.71 8.71
C ALA A 525 -13.77 -6.23 8.74
N VAL A 526 -14.93 -6.90 8.64
CA VAL A 526 -15.05 -8.37 8.57
C VAL A 526 -14.28 -8.96 7.36
N ALA A 527 -14.11 -8.17 6.30
CA ALA A 527 -13.27 -8.50 5.16
C ALA A 527 -12.53 -7.23 4.69
N PRO A 528 -11.32 -6.94 5.22
CA PRO A 528 -10.62 -5.73 4.86
C PRO A 528 -10.12 -5.78 3.42
N SER A 529 -10.23 -4.65 2.71
CA SER A 529 -9.56 -4.48 1.43
C SER A 529 -8.06 -4.25 1.66
N VAL A 530 -7.24 -4.48 0.64
CA VAL A 530 -5.81 -4.12 0.68
C VAL A 530 -5.65 -2.61 0.95
N GLY A 531 -6.58 -1.79 0.44
CA GLY A 531 -6.57 -0.33 0.60
C GLY A 531 -6.54 0.14 2.05
N CYS A 532 -7.23 -0.53 2.97
CA CYS A 532 -7.26 -0.13 4.39
C CYS A 532 -5.88 -0.13 5.03
N HIS A 533 -5.00 -1.04 4.60
CA HIS A 533 -3.63 -1.12 5.11
C HIS A 533 -2.72 -0.02 4.56
N LEU A 534 -3.13 0.65 3.47
CA LEU A 534 -2.39 1.77 2.89
C LEU A 534 -2.73 3.11 3.56
N CYS A 535 -3.91 3.26 4.18
CA CYS A 535 -4.32 4.48 4.89
C CYS A 535 -3.25 5.03 5.87
N PRO A 536 -2.66 4.22 6.79
CA PRO A 536 -1.62 4.73 7.68
C PRO A 536 -0.31 5.09 6.95
N ILE A 537 0.00 4.45 5.82
CA ILE A 537 1.17 4.79 4.99
C ILE A 537 0.95 6.15 4.33
N TYR A 538 -0.23 6.38 3.75
CA TYR A 538 -0.58 7.66 3.14
C TYR A 538 -0.58 8.80 4.17
N PHE A 539 -1.05 8.54 5.41
CA PHE A 539 -0.92 9.50 6.51
C PHE A 539 0.56 9.87 6.77
N ALA A 540 1.45 8.88 6.91
CA ALA A 540 2.86 9.12 7.16
C ALA A 540 3.56 9.85 5.99
N LEU A 541 3.19 9.52 4.75
CA LEU A 541 3.71 10.20 3.55
C LEU A 541 3.22 11.64 3.45
N ASP A 542 1.96 11.92 3.75
CA ASP A 542 1.42 13.28 3.77
C ASP A 542 2.14 14.15 4.80
N VAL A 543 2.37 13.61 6.01
CA VAL A 543 3.14 14.27 7.05
C VAL A 543 4.54 14.60 6.53
N ARG A 544 5.23 13.62 5.95
CA ARG A 544 6.58 13.83 5.39
C ARG A 544 6.61 14.86 4.26
N LYS A 545 5.66 14.76 3.32
CA LYS A 545 5.59 15.61 2.12
C LYS A 545 5.36 17.08 2.46
N ASN A 546 4.55 17.33 3.48
CA ASN A 546 4.22 18.69 3.90
C ASN A 546 5.20 19.27 4.93
N ALA A 547 6.04 18.42 5.55
CA ALA A 547 7.05 18.78 6.55
C ALA A 547 6.55 19.82 7.59
N PRO A 548 5.42 19.56 8.27
CA PRO A 548 4.90 20.49 9.27
C PRO A 548 5.77 20.50 10.53
N ASP A 549 5.64 21.57 11.33
CA ASP A 549 6.16 21.59 12.70
C ASP A 549 5.17 20.86 13.65
N ILE A 550 3.87 21.07 13.44
CA ILE A 550 2.78 20.48 14.23
C ILE A 550 1.74 19.85 13.32
N VAL A 551 1.32 18.62 13.63
CA VAL A 551 0.16 17.96 13.01
C VAL A 551 -0.98 17.89 14.02
N LEU A 552 -2.10 18.49 13.68
CA LEU A 552 -3.31 18.39 14.47
C LEU A 552 -4.06 17.09 14.14
N ILE A 553 -4.39 16.31 15.18
CA ILE A 553 -5.04 15.01 15.05
C ILE A 553 -6.17 14.82 16.06
N GLY A 554 -7.10 13.91 15.75
CA GLY A 554 -8.07 13.40 16.73
C GLY A 554 -7.46 12.33 17.62
N SER A 555 -8.04 12.08 18.80
CA SER A 555 -7.53 11.05 19.73
C SER A 555 -7.57 9.64 19.11
N ASN A 556 -8.50 9.40 18.19
CA ASN A 556 -8.58 8.16 17.41
C ASN A 556 -7.45 7.93 16.40
N GLN A 557 -6.63 8.93 16.11
CA GLN A 557 -5.49 8.84 15.20
C GLN A 557 -4.16 8.58 15.93
N ARG A 558 -4.18 8.33 17.24
CA ARG A 558 -2.97 8.01 18.03
C ARG A 558 -2.13 6.88 17.41
N ARG A 559 -2.79 5.82 16.94
CA ARG A 559 -2.13 4.70 16.26
C ARG A 559 -1.43 5.14 14.96
N ASN A 560 -1.98 6.11 14.22
CA ASN A 560 -1.31 6.64 13.03
C ASN A 560 0.04 7.27 13.39
N VAL A 561 0.12 7.95 14.54
CA VAL A 561 1.36 8.57 15.04
C VAL A 561 2.39 7.50 15.41
N GLU A 562 1.99 6.49 16.17
CA GLU A 562 2.86 5.38 16.59
C GLU A 562 3.46 4.64 15.38
N LEU A 563 2.62 4.38 14.38
CA LEU A 563 3.05 3.72 13.16
C LEU A 563 3.94 4.63 12.31
N THR A 564 3.63 5.93 12.22
CA THR A 564 4.49 6.92 11.54
C THR A 564 5.87 6.99 12.17
N ALA A 565 5.96 7.03 13.52
CA ALA A 565 7.21 7.01 14.25
C ALA A 565 8.02 5.74 13.94
N THR A 566 7.35 4.59 13.87
CA THR A 566 7.95 3.30 13.52
C THR A 566 8.52 3.30 12.10
N ILE A 567 7.74 3.80 11.12
CA ILE A 567 8.18 3.93 9.72
C ILE A 567 9.40 4.84 9.63
N PHE A 568 9.34 6.04 10.24
CA PHE A 568 10.41 7.03 10.18
C PHE A 568 11.67 6.50 10.85
N LYS A 569 11.54 5.73 11.94
CA LYS A 569 12.65 5.04 12.59
C LYS A 569 13.33 4.02 11.67
N ARG A 570 12.54 3.20 10.96
CA ARG A 570 13.03 2.12 10.08
C ARG A 570 13.64 2.64 8.76
N LEU A 571 13.15 3.77 8.26
CA LEU A 571 13.63 4.41 7.03
C LEU A 571 14.63 5.56 7.27
N ASN A 572 15.09 5.74 8.51
CA ASN A 572 16.04 6.80 8.91
C ASN A 572 15.56 8.24 8.67
N PHE A 573 14.26 8.50 8.83
CA PHE A 573 13.63 9.84 8.78
C PHE A 573 13.39 10.44 10.17
N ARG A 574 14.17 10.05 11.19
CA ARG A 574 13.91 10.44 12.60
C ARG A 574 13.89 11.96 12.83
N ASN A 575 14.68 12.71 12.05
CA ASN A 575 14.75 14.17 12.13
C ASN A 575 13.60 14.88 11.40
N GLU A 576 12.72 14.12 10.72
CA GLU A 576 11.57 14.64 9.98
C GLU A 576 10.25 14.52 10.77
N MET A 577 10.27 14.03 12.02
CA MET A 577 9.06 13.78 12.81
C MET A 577 8.52 15.09 13.43
N PRO A 578 7.29 15.52 13.09
CA PRO A 578 6.67 16.70 13.70
C PRO A 578 6.16 16.40 15.11
N ALA A 579 5.74 17.45 15.83
CA ALA A 579 4.92 17.29 17.03
C ALA A 579 3.46 16.97 16.64
N PHE A 580 2.81 16.06 17.35
CA PHE A 580 1.38 15.80 17.16
C PHE A 580 0.57 16.40 18.31
N LEU A 581 -0.43 17.21 17.97
CA LEU A 581 -1.34 17.84 18.92
C LEU A 581 -2.71 17.15 18.82
N ILE A 582 -3.17 16.53 19.91
CA ILE A 582 -4.48 15.90 19.96
C ILE A 582 -5.53 16.90 20.39
N HIS A 583 -6.54 17.14 19.55
CA HIS A 583 -7.71 17.91 19.96
C HIS A 583 -8.78 17.02 20.62
N PRO A 584 -9.60 17.58 21.53
CA PRO A 584 -10.76 16.90 22.09
C PRO A 584 -11.72 16.40 21.02
N GLU A 585 -12.29 15.21 21.24
CA GLU A 585 -13.33 14.67 20.39
C GLU A 585 -14.71 15.03 20.95
N LEU A 586 -15.63 15.45 20.07
CA LEU A 586 -17.00 15.72 20.46
C LEU A 586 -17.86 14.45 20.39
N VAL A 587 -18.81 14.34 21.31
CA VAL A 587 -19.80 13.26 21.32
C VAL A 587 -20.90 13.52 20.29
N GLY A 588 -21.38 12.45 19.67
CA GLY A 588 -22.63 12.41 18.91
C GLY A 588 -23.84 12.43 19.84
N THR A 589 -25.03 12.49 19.24
CA THR A 589 -26.28 12.53 19.99
C THR A 589 -26.63 11.23 20.71
N ASP A 590 -25.85 10.18 20.49
CA ASP A 590 -25.91 8.89 21.18
C ASP A 590 -24.87 8.75 22.31
N GLY A 591 -24.11 9.81 22.62
CA GLY A 591 -23.07 9.81 23.65
C GLY A 591 -21.76 9.14 23.23
N GLN A 592 -21.71 8.50 22.07
CA GLN A 592 -20.48 7.94 21.50
C GLN A 592 -19.72 9.00 20.70
N ARG A 593 -18.47 8.73 20.29
CA ARG A 593 -17.70 9.64 19.43
C ARG A 593 -18.49 10.04 18.18
N MET A 594 -18.55 11.33 17.89
CA MET A 594 -19.17 11.83 16.68
C MET A 594 -18.40 11.35 15.44
N SER A 595 -19.10 10.64 14.55
CA SER A 595 -18.54 10.16 13.29
C SER A 595 -19.30 10.70 12.09
N ALA A 596 -18.56 11.19 11.08
CA ALA A 596 -19.11 11.60 9.80
C ALA A 596 -19.85 10.46 9.06
N THR A 597 -19.54 9.20 9.39
CA THR A 597 -20.19 8.01 8.80
C THR A 597 -21.48 7.59 9.52
N ARG A 598 -21.80 8.18 10.68
CA ARG A 598 -22.99 7.86 11.49
C ARG A 598 -24.03 9.00 11.40
N ALA A 599 -24.70 9.10 10.26
CA ALA A 599 -25.57 10.23 9.90
C ALA A 599 -26.74 10.52 10.85
N GLU A 600 -27.22 9.47 11.54
CA GLU A 600 -28.28 9.58 12.52
C GLU A 600 -27.84 10.28 13.81
N PHE A 601 -26.56 10.17 14.17
CA PHE A 601 -26.04 10.59 15.47
C PHE A 601 -25.07 11.78 15.40
N HIS A 602 -24.56 12.14 14.22
CA HIS A 602 -23.76 13.37 14.08
C HIS A 602 -24.62 14.61 13.88
N LEU A 603 -24.06 15.79 14.13
CA LEU A 603 -24.67 17.07 13.81
C LEU A 603 -23.98 17.64 12.57
N ASP A 604 -24.69 17.67 11.44
CA ASP A 604 -24.18 18.12 10.14
C ASP A 604 -24.25 19.66 10.04
N ILE A 605 -23.09 20.29 9.83
CA ILE A 605 -22.99 21.75 9.81
C ILE A 605 -23.76 22.34 8.63
N MET A 606 -23.83 21.67 7.49
CA MET A 606 -24.38 22.23 6.26
C MET A 606 -25.83 21.85 6.00
N GLN A 607 -26.27 20.67 6.44
CA GLN A 607 -27.59 20.12 6.09
C GLN A 607 -28.60 20.08 7.25
N ASP A 608 -28.15 20.05 8.50
CA ASP A 608 -29.09 19.93 9.62
C ASP A 608 -29.74 21.29 9.94
N GLY A 609 -30.92 21.55 9.38
CA GLY A 609 -31.76 22.68 9.80
C GLY A 609 -32.28 22.53 11.23
N VAL A 610 -32.88 23.59 11.79
CA VAL A 610 -33.34 23.64 13.18
C VAL A 610 -34.19 22.44 13.60
N LYS A 611 -35.10 21.96 12.72
CA LYS A 611 -35.97 20.80 12.98
C LYS A 611 -35.16 19.52 13.20
N LYS A 612 -34.10 19.32 12.39
CA LYS A 612 -33.28 18.11 12.43
C LYS A 612 -32.31 18.12 13.62
N ILE A 613 -31.75 19.29 13.95
CA ILE A 613 -30.96 19.48 15.18
C ILE A 613 -31.83 19.14 16.41
N ARG A 614 -33.03 19.74 16.52
CA ARG A 614 -33.98 19.47 17.61
C ARG A 614 -34.38 18.01 17.69
N GLN A 615 -34.58 17.34 16.55
CA GLN A 615 -34.88 15.90 16.52
C GLN A 615 -33.72 15.06 17.08
N LYS A 616 -32.48 15.33 16.66
CA LYS A 616 -31.30 14.55 17.07
C LYS A 616 -30.95 14.78 18.54
N ILE A 617 -30.88 16.03 18.98
CA ILE A 617 -30.65 16.40 20.40
C ILE A 617 -31.82 15.98 21.27
N GLY A 618 -33.07 16.07 20.78
CA GLY A 618 -34.25 15.61 21.49
C GLY A 618 -34.14 14.14 21.94
N LYS A 619 -33.59 13.28 21.07
CA LYS A 619 -33.36 11.85 21.33
C LYS A 619 -32.12 11.55 22.18
N SER A 620 -31.27 12.53 22.46
CA SER A 620 -30.02 12.28 23.21
C SER A 620 -30.28 12.02 24.69
N PHE A 621 -29.37 11.29 25.33
CA PHE A 621 -29.43 11.06 26.77
C PHE A 621 -29.25 12.38 27.56
N CYS A 622 -30.19 12.68 28.46
CA CYS A 622 -30.23 13.89 29.29
C CYS A 622 -31.31 13.73 30.38
N GLU A 623 -30.93 13.16 31.52
CA GLU A 623 -31.84 12.94 32.65
C GLU A 623 -31.78 14.11 33.66
N PRO A 624 -32.90 14.49 34.31
CA PRO A 624 -32.90 15.55 35.31
C PRO A 624 -31.88 15.31 36.43
N GLY A 625 -31.06 16.31 36.74
CA GLY A 625 -30.05 16.21 37.80
C GLY A 625 -28.80 15.38 37.45
N ASN A 626 -28.81 14.62 36.36
CA ASN A 626 -27.70 13.78 35.95
C ASN A 626 -26.68 14.57 35.11
N VAL A 627 -25.50 14.81 35.68
CA VAL A 627 -24.38 15.48 35.01
C VAL A 627 -23.44 14.50 34.29
N CYS A 628 -23.54 13.21 34.59
CA CYS A 628 -22.72 12.17 34.00
C CYS A 628 -23.34 11.66 32.69
N GLU A 629 -22.52 11.47 31.65
CA GLU A 629 -22.93 10.98 30.31
C GLU A 629 -24.05 11.79 29.63
N ASN A 630 -24.39 12.97 30.16
CA ASN A 630 -25.43 13.84 29.64
C ASN A 630 -24.93 14.56 28.39
N VAL A 631 -25.47 14.17 27.24
CA VAL A 631 -25.00 14.66 25.93
C VAL A 631 -25.15 16.17 25.79
N ALA A 632 -26.26 16.75 26.29
CA ALA A 632 -26.50 18.19 26.16
C ALA A 632 -25.51 18.99 27.02
N LEU A 633 -25.25 18.56 28.25
CA LEU A 633 -24.22 19.15 29.10
C LEU A 633 -22.82 18.94 28.52
N LYS A 634 -22.53 17.77 27.93
CA LYS A 634 -21.24 17.47 27.33
C LYS A 634 -20.94 18.37 26.14
N LEU A 635 -21.94 18.62 25.27
CA LEU A 635 -21.81 19.59 24.18
C LEU A 635 -21.67 21.04 24.69
N CYS A 636 -22.28 21.37 25.83
CA CYS A 636 -22.04 22.66 26.47
C CYS A 636 -20.58 22.78 26.93
N ALA A 637 -20.11 21.81 27.71
CA ALA A 637 -18.77 21.77 28.28
C ALA A 637 -17.67 21.78 27.22
N ASP A 638 -17.77 20.89 26.24
CA ASP A 638 -16.68 20.60 25.31
C ASP A 638 -16.67 21.55 24.10
N PHE A 639 -17.78 22.25 23.84
CA PHE A 639 -17.94 23.06 22.63
C PHE A 639 -18.53 24.45 22.88
N LEU A 640 -19.75 24.57 23.40
CA LEU A 640 -20.43 25.87 23.46
C LEU A 640 -19.75 26.88 24.39
N PHE A 641 -19.48 26.50 25.64
CA PHE A 641 -18.86 27.43 26.60
C PHE A 641 -17.41 27.80 26.24
N PRO A 642 -16.58 26.85 25.78
CA PRO A 642 -15.30 27.19 25.17
C PRO A 642 -15.39 28.17 24.01
N PHE A 643 -16.41 28.03 23.18
CA PHE A 643 -16.61 28.87 22.03
C PHE A 643 -16.95 30.32 22.44
N PHE A 644 -17.88 30.53 23.38
CA PHE A 644 -18.38 31.86 23.76
C PHE A 644 -17.46 32.70 24.69
N ARG A 645 -16.21 32.26 24.97
CA ARG A 645 -15.26 32.84 25.94
C ARG A 645 -15.81 33.09 27.35
N GLN A 646 -15.40 32.26 28.32
CA GLN A 646 -15.45 32.60 29.75
C GLN A 646 -14.29 33.55 30.13
N ARG A 647 -14.55 34.60 30.91
CA ARG A 647 -13.50 35.27 31.68
C ARG A 647 -13.28 34.45 32.97
N THR A 648 -12.04 34.12 33.29
CA THR A 648 -11.68 33.56 34.59
C THR A 648 -11.87 34.64 35.68
N ALA A 649 -12.25 34.21 36.88
CA ALA A 649 -12.61 35.08 38.00
C ALA A 649 -11.49 36.02 38.50
N ASP A 650 -10.26 35.90 37.99
CA ASP A 650 -9.08 36.64 38.47
C ASP A 650 -8.97 38.08 37.94
N THR A 651 -9.94 38.57 37.16
CA THR A 651 -10.05 40.00 36.83
C THR A 651 -10.97 40.70 37.81
N GLU A 652 -10.59 40.68 39.09
CA GLU A 652 -11.11 41.65 40.05
C GLU A 652 -10.60 43.04 39.67
N LYS A 653 -11.56 43.93 39.36
CA LYS A 653 -11.43 45.38 39.22
C LYS A 653 -10.74 45.85 37.93
N GLY A 654 -11.56 46.34 37.00
CA GLY A 654 -11.09 47.19 35.92
C GLY A 654 -11.97 47.06 34.69
N GLU A 655 -12.64 48.15 34.35
CA GLU A 655 -13.33 48.39 33.09
C GLU A 655 -12.47 47.88 31.91
N ALA A 656 -13.07 47.10 31.01
CA ALA A 656 -12.39 46.67 29.80
C ALA A 656 -12.25 47.87 28.85
N GLU A 657 -11.02 48.16 28.38
CA GLU A 657 -10.71 49.28 27.48
C GLU A 657 -11.43 49.25 26.12
N ASP A 658 -12.12 48.16 25.76
CA ASP A 658 -12.80 48.00 24.45
C ASP A 658 -14.35 48.06 24.48
N GLY A 659 -14.98 48.45 25.60
CA GLY A 659 -16.41 48.81 25.60
C GLY A 659 -17.41 47.69 25.25
N LEU A 660 -17.02 46.41 25.31
CA LEU A 660 -17.93 45.27 25.08
C LEU A 660 -18.58 44.81 26.39
N THR A 661 -19.89 45.03 26.51
CA THR A 661 -20.73 44.66 27.67
C THR A 661 -20.84 43.14 27.88
N THR A 662 -20.63 42.71 29.12
CA THR A 662 -20.85 41.36 29.65
C THR A 662 -22.27 40.87 29.37
N THR A 663 -22.46 39.77 28.64
CA THR A 663 -23.78 39.16 28.44
C THR A 663 -23.75 37.72 28.93
N ALA A 664 -24.39 37.46 30.08
CA ALA A 664 -24.66 36.09 30.54
C ALA A 664 -25.48 35.34 29.47
N ALA A 665 -25.21 34.05 29.27
CA ALA A 665 -26.01 33.24 28.36
C ALA A 665 -27.41 33.08 28.93
N VAL A 666 -28.44 33.39 28.15
CA VAL A 666 -29.84 33.34 28.61
C VAL A 666 -30.49 32.05 28.13
N ILE A 667 -31.00 31.26 29.06
CA ILE A 667 -31.92 30.16 28.77
C ILE A 667 -33.33 30.69 28.95
N GLU A 668 -33.99 30.97 27.82
CA GLU A 668 -35.36 31.47 27.80
C GLU A 668 -36.34 30.39 28.27
N ARG A 669 -37.13 30.72 29.29
CA ARG A 669 -38.11 29.78 29.86
C ARG A 669 -39.40 30.50 30.20
N LYS A 670 -40.51 29.77 30.12
CA LYS A 670 -41.80 30.31 30.55
C LYS A 670 -41.76 30.69 32.04
N PRO A 671 -42.53 31.71 32.47
CA PRO A 671 -42.64 32.07 33.89
C PRO A 671 -43.01 30.88 34.79
N GLU A 672 -43.86 29.99 34.26
CA GLU A 672 -44.30 28.73 34.91
C GLU A 672 -43.15 27.75 35.17
N ASN A 673 -42.06 27.82 34.40
CA ASN A 673 -40.87 26.99 34.50
C ASN A 673 -39.71 27.69 35.23
N GLY A 674 -40.00 28.76 35.98
CA GLY A 674 -39.01 29.51 36.76
C GLY A 674 -38.39 30.72 36.04
N GLY A 675 -38.94 31.12 34.88
CA GLY A 675 -38.50 32.29 34.12
C GLY A 675 -37.08 32.17 33.54
N ASP A 676 -36.65 33.18 32.80
CA ASP A 676 -35.35 33.18 32.13
C ASP A 676 -34.19 32.93 33.13
N LEU A 677 -33.26 32.06 32.73
CA LEU A 677 -32.08 31.72 33.54
C LEU A 677 -30.84 32.30 32.90
N TYR A 678 -30.07 33.06 33.68
CA TYR A 678 -28.81 33.67 33.25
C TYR A 678 -27.66 32.79 33.72
N ILE A 679 -26.84 32.34 32.78
CA ILE A 679 -25.74 31.40 33.01
C ILE A 679 -24.42 32.10 32.69
N LEU A 680 -23.50 32.13 33.67
CA LEU A 680 -22.21 32.81 33.52
C LEU A 680 -21.15 31.91 32.88
N ASN A 681 -21.12 30.63 33.28
CA ASN A 681 -20.13 29.66 32.85
C ASN A 681 -20.69 28.23 32.92
N PHE A 682 -19.88 27.25 32.53
CA PHE A 682 -20.31 25.85 32.52
C PHE A 682 -20.56 25.31 33.94
N ASP A 683 -19.76 25.70 34.93
CA ASP A 683 -19.92 25.23 36.32
C ASP A 683 -21.25 25.72 36.92
N ASP A 684 -21.63 26.95 36.58
CA ASP A 684 -22.93 27.55 36.92
C ASP A 684 -24.08 26.78 36.25
N LEU A 685 -23.95 26.48 34.95
CA LEU A 685 -24.92 25.63 34.23
C LEU A 685 -25.07 24.24 34.87
N ALA A 686 -23.95 23.58 35.18
CA ALA A 686 -23.92 22.25 35.76
C ALA A 686 -24.52 22.25 37.18
N SER A 687 -24.27 23.31 37.96
CA SER A 687 -24.86 23.51 39.29
C SER A 687 -26.38 23.70 39.22
N HIS A 688 -26.87 24.53 38.29
CA HIS A 688 -28.30 24.72 38.07
C HIS A 688 -29.00 23.44 37.60
N PHE A 689 -28.34 22.64 36.76
CA PHE A 689 -28.88 21.38 36.26
C PHE A 689 -28.89 20.28 37.32
N SER A 690 -27.79 20.10 38.06
CA SER A 690 -27.68 19.11 39.15
C SER A 690 -28.65 19.40 40.29
N ALA A 691 -28.86 20.67 40.64
CA ALA A 691 -29.86 21.10 41.60
C ALA A 691 -31.32 21.02 41.08
N GLN A 692 -31.52 20.49 39.87
CA GLN A 692 -32.83 20.37 39.19
C GLN A 692 -33.57 21.71 39.02
N ARG A 693 -32.85 22.83 39.03
CA ARG A 693 -33.40 24.17 38.75
C ARG A 693 -33.56 24.43 37.25
N LEU A 694 -32.92 23.61 36.40
CA LEU A 694 -33.01 23.63 34.95
C LEU A 694 -33.52 22.28 34.45
N HIS A 695 -34.64 22.29 33.71
CA HIS A 695 -35.23 21.08 33.16
C HIS A 695 -34.47 20.60 31.90
N PRO A 696 -34.33 19.28 31.65
CA PRO A 696 -33.67 18.75 30.46
C PRO A 696 -34.18 19.29 29.12
N ALA A 697 -35.50 19.52 29.00
CA ALA A 697 -36.08 20.05 27.77
C ALA A 697 -35.59 21.48 27.46
N ASP A 698 -35.45 22.32 28.50
CA ASP A 698 -34.99 23.70 28.35
C ASP A 698 -33.49 23.73 28.01
N LEU A 699 -32.68 22.89 28.67
CA LEU A 699 -31.27 22.73 28.33
C LEU A 699 -31.08 22.27 26.87
N LYS A 700 -31.85 21.26 26.43
CA LYS A 700 -31.79 20.77 25.06
C LYS A 700 -32.22 21.84 24.06
N ALA A 701 -33.25 22.62 24.37
CA ALA A 701 -33.70 23.73 23.52
C ALA A 701 -32.59 24.78 23.38
N PHE A 702 -31.99 25.21 24.50
CA PHE A 702 -30.84 26.11 24.51
C PHE A 702 -29.70 25.59 23.61
N VAL A 703 -29.26 24.34 23.81
CA VAL A 703 -28.20 23.74 22.97
C VAL A 703 -28.58 23.74 21.49
N CYS A 704 -29.82 23.41 21.15
CA CYS A 704 -30.28 23.41 19.77
C CYS A 704 -30.23 24.80 19.14
N ASP A 705 -30.68 25.82 19.88
CA ASP A 705 -30.76 27.18 19.36
C ASP A 705 -29.36 27.80 19.22
N GLN A 706 -28.44 27.54 20.16
CA GLN A 706 -27.04 27.94 20.05
C GLN A 706 -26.35 27.27 18.85
N LEU A 707 -26.48 25.94 18.71
CA LEU A 707 -25.88 25.23 17.57
C LEU A 707 -26.48 25.67 16.24
N PHE A 708 -27.79 25.92 16.19
CA PHE A 708 -28.44 26.43 14.98
C PHE A 708 -27.93 27.82 14.62
N SER A 709 -27.77 28.72 15.59
CA SER A 709 -27.21 30.06 15.38
C SER A 709 -25.79 29.99 14.78
N ILE A 710 -24.93 29.13 15.34
CA ILE A 710 -23.58 28.90 14.83
C ILE A 710 -23.63 28.35 13.39
N PHE A 711 -24.42 27.30 13.15
CA PHE A 711 -24.51 26.69 11.82
C PHE A 711 -25.10 27.65 10.78
N ASP A 712 -26.13 28.41 11.14
CA ASP A 712 -26.73 29.41 10.25
C ASP A 712 -25.74 30.52 9.91
N THR A 713 -24.98 31.00 10.88
CA THR A 713 -23.90 31.98 10.65
C THR A 713 -22.87 31.45 9.66
N LEU A 714 -22.37 30.23 9.87
CA LEU A 714 -21.41 29.56 9.00
C LEU A 714 -21.98 29.32 7.59
N ARG A 715 -23.23 28.85 7.47
CA ARG A 715 -23.92 28.58 6.19
C ARG A 715 -24.13 29.82 5.34
N ASN A 716 -24.28 30.97 5.98
CA ASN A 716 -24.48 32.25 5.31
C ASN A 716 -23.16 33.03 5.12
N GLY A 717 -22.00 32.46 5.48
CA GLY A 717 -20.70 33.10 5.32
C GLY A 717 -20.55 34.38 6.15
N ARG A 718 -21.33 34.51 7.23
CA ARG A 718 -21.24 35.64 8.16
C ARG A 718 -20.07 35.44 9.10
N VAL A 719 -19.43 36.53 9.53
CA VAL A 719 -18.38 36.47 10.54
C VAL A 719 -18.97 35.90 11.82
N LEU A 720 -18.38 34.82 12.30
CA LEU A 720 -18.78 34.16 13.52
C LEU A 720 -18.09 34.88 14.68
N ILE A 721 -18.89 35.64 15.43
CA ILE A 721 -18.44 36.38 16.62
C ILE A 721 -18.67 35.44 17.82
N PRO A 722 -17.60 35.04 18.53
CA PRO A 722 -17.72 34.25 19.75
C PRO A 722 -18.32 35.06 20.90
#